data_AF-A0AAU1Q7U1-F1
#
_entry.id   AF-A0AAU1Q7U1-F1
#
_cell.length_a   1.000
_cell.length_b   1.000
_cell.length_c   1.000
_cell.angle_alpha   90.00
_cell.angle_beta   90.00
_cell.angle_gamma   90.00
#
_symmetry.space_group_name_H-M   'P 1'
#
loop_
_entity.id
_entity.type
_entity.pdbx_description
1 polymer ?
#
loop_
_entity_poly.entity_id
_entity_poly.type
_entity_poly.pdbx_seq_one_letter_code
_entity_poly.pdbx_strand_id
1 'polypeptide(L)'
;MARNEISGGNQGGPVVQAKTIGSLTIAAAPGQIPRYLRSPSHWPLAGEWEALKAGAHKARPGEDGSKVPPYVARDVDGVLRERIAEGGLVLVVGDSTAGKTRAAFEAVRAVLPGHRVLAPPVGGSLGPAPDAVERAGAPCVVWLDDLERYLGPDGLEPDVLDDFVRLDVPVVATMRVKPYETFSAERDGGVASQVLPLAEVIDLNRLWSADELARAADCEDSRIVDAFAHHGPYGIAEYVAAGPALLQEWRRAWSANGHPRGAALVAAAVDLARAGLRGPYGNDLLAELHEHHLAAGGGPVLRPEPLDDAFAWAARVRHGVTSLLLPADDDRWAPFDYLVDHTESEIPAWVWEAAIGHADEDADRFAVGVNAAQHNAWATAERAWLPLADAGSPTATHNLGVLLSRAGRIDEAEIRYRQAMETGLPEAMHSLADLMADTDRTDEAEALYRRAIEAGHAPAAYNLAIMLDDSLTDEVEVLYRRAMEAGITEAAYNLARLLTHEGRIGEAETLYRQAIEAGDSEAAYNLAGLLTHEGRTGEAEILYRQAIEADVPFAVQNLGLLLVGAGRADEAEALYRQAIANGNDSASFNLAVLLAQDGRTEEAETIFRRHLEDGDPAAANNLGNLFADTGRHAEAESFYREALEMGYSGAAGNLALLLDEMGRHEEAEEFRNQAITNTPPAE
;
A
#
# COMPACT_ATOMS: atom_id res chain seq x y z
N MET A 1 33.09 6.72 -69.43
CA MET A 1 32.62 5.35 -69.72
C MET A 1 31.99 4.78 -68.46
N ALA A 2 30.93 3.97 -68.61
CA ALA A 2 29.96 3.47 -67.61
C ALA A 2 28.90 4.53 -67.23
N ARG A 3 27.74 4.60 -67.90
CA ARG A 3 26.53 3.73 -67.86
C ARG A 3 25.97 3.53 -66.45
N ASN A 4 24.84 4.16 -66.16
CA ASN A 4 23.67 3.40 -65.73
C ASN A 4 22.37 4.06 -66.19
N GLU A 5 21.46 3.20 -66.60
CA GLU A 5 20.29 3.42 -67.46
C GLU A 5 19.08 3.92 -66.66
N ILE A 6 18.30 4.78 -67.32
CA ILE A 6 16.97 5.22 -66.88
C ILE A 6 15.94 4.33 -67.58
N SER A 7 15.04 3.74 -66.79
CA SER A 7 13.70 3.32 -67.18
C SER A 7 12.78 4.05 -66.19
N GLY A 8 11.78 4.84 -66.55
CA GLY A 8 11.06 5.08 -67.78
C GLY A 8 9.70 5.62 -67.32
N GLY A 9 9.34 6.86 -67.67
CA GLY A 9 8.08 7.45 -67.17
C GLY A 9 7.91 8.94 -67.43
N ASN A 10 7.77 9.29 -68.71
CA ASN A 10 7.22 10.52 -69.31
C ASN A 10 6.97 11.77 -68.42
N GLN A 11 7.72 12.84 -68.70
CA GLN A 11 7.27 14.22 -68.50
C GLN A 11 6.71 14.78 -69.82
N GLY A 12 5.54 15.42 -69.75
CA GLY A 12 5.06 16.34 -70.78
C GLY A 12 5.41 17.79 -70.39
N GLY A 13 6.32 18.43 -71.12
CA GLY A 13 6.70 19.85 -70.95
C GLY A 13 5.65 20.86 -71.48
N PRO A 14 5.94 22.18 -71.52
CA PRO A 14 7.21 22.74 -72.00
C PRO A 14 7.91 23.75 -71.07
N VAL A 15 9.22 23.85 -71.29
CA VAL A 15 10.14 24.89 -70.80
C VAL A 15 9.94 26.18 -71.62
N VAL A 16 9.87 27.34 -70.95
CA VAL A 16 10.12 28.65 -71.57
C VAL A 16 11.02 29.51 -70.67
N GLN A 17 12.14 29.93 -71.25
CA GLN A 17 13.13 30.85 -70.74
C GLN A 17 12.60 32.29 -70.79
N ALA A 18 12.72 33.08 -69.72
CA ALA A 18 12.40 34.51 -69.76
C ALA A 18 13.35 35.37 -68.92
N LYS A 19 13.90 36.39 -69.59
CA LYS A 19 14.65 37.54 -69.08
C LYS A 19 13.83 38.34 -68.06
N THR A 20 14.53 38.93 -67.10
CA THR A 20 14.06 39.90 -66.11
C THR A 20 13.43 41.15 -66.74
N ILE A 21 12.16 41.46 -66.44
CA ILE A 21 11.60 42.82 -66.32
C ILE A 21 10.41 42.79 -65.34
N GLY A 22 10.47 43.62 -64.29
CA GLY A 22 9.31 44.03 -63.49
C GLY A 22 9.01 43.14 -62.28
N SER A 23 8.94 43.75 -61.10
CA SER A 23 8.51 43.13 -59.84
C SER A 23 7.11 42.54 -59.97
N LEU A 24 7.04 41.23 -60.20
CA LEU A 24 5.83 40.44 -60.04
C LEU A 24 5.93 39.79 -58.65
N THR A 25 5.12 40.26 -57.70
CA THR A 25 4.87 39.51 -56.47
C THR A 25 4.11 38.25 -56.87
N ILE A 26 4.83 37.13 -57.01
CA ILE A 26 4.19 35.82 -57.09
C ILE A 26 3.73 35.53 -55.66
N ALA A 27 2.48 35.86 -55.36
CA ALA A 27 1.81 35.27 -54.21
C ALA A 27 1.80 33.76 -54.44
N ALA A 28 2.61 33.03 -53.66
CA ALA A 28 2.46 31.59 -53.55
C ALA A 28 0.99 31.31 -53.26
N ALA A 29 0.41 30.32 -53.97
CA ALA A 29 -0.92 29.85 -53.66
C ALA A 29 -1.02 29.60 -52.15
N PRO A 30 -2.07 30.04 -51.44
CA PRO A 30 -2.17 29.89 -50.00
C PRO A 30 -1.99 28.40 -49.68
N GLY A 31 -0.91 28.09 -48.96
CA GLY A 31 -0.65 26.75 -48.47
C GLY A 31 -1.91 26.25 -47.77
N GLN A 32 -2.33 25.04 -48.12
CA GLN A 32 -3.56 24.47 -47.58
C GLN A 32 -3.49 24.49 -46.04
N ILE A 33 -4.38 25.23 -45.38
CA ILE A 33 -4.37 25.41 -43.91
C ILE A 33 -4.24 24.02 -43.24
N PRO A 34 -3.21 23.80 -42.39
CA PRO A 34 -2.98 22.53 -41.71
C PRO A 34 -4.23 22.06 -40.95
N ARG A 35 -4.49 20.75 -40.95
CA ARG A 35 -5.74 20.18 -40.41
C ARG A 35 -6.02 20.61 -38.97
N TYR A 36 -4.99 20.70 -38.13
CA TYR A 36 -5.12 21.10 -36.72
C TYR A 36 -5.46 22.59 -36.54
N LEU A 37 -5.30 23.44 -37.57
CA LEU A 37 -5.62 24.87 -37.55
C LEU A 37 -6.97 25.22 -38.18
N ARG A 38 -7.68 24.24 -38.76
CA ARG A 38 -8.94 24.49 -39.50
C ARG A 38 -10.14 24.76 -38.61
N SER A 39 -10.14 24.23 -37.39
CA SER A 39 -11.29 24.31 -36.48
C SER A 39 -10.85 24.72 -35.07
N PRO A 40 -10.50 26.00 -34.86
CA PRO A 40 -10.06 26.49 -33.56
C PRO A 40 -11.11 26.30 -32.44
N SER A 41 -12.40 26.30 -32.79
CA SER A 41 -13.49 26.01 -31.86
C SER A 41 -13.48 24.58 -31.28
N HIS A 42 -12.68 23.67 -31.84
CA HIS A 42 -12.50 22.31 -31.34
C HIS A 42 -11.19 22.11 -30.56
N TRP A 43 -10.37 23.15 -30.43
CA TRP A 43 -9.21 23.09 -29.54
C TRP A 43 -9.68 22.93 -28.09
N PRO A 44 -9.06 22.04 -27.30
CA PRO A 44 -9.50 21.80 -25.93
C PRO A 44 -9.32 23.05 -25.06
N LEU A 45 -10.21 23.23 -24.08
CA LEU A 45 -9.99 24.23 -23.03
C LEU A 45 -8.90 23.73 -22.09
N ALA A 46 -8.00 24.62 -21.65
CA ALA A 46 -6.91 24.25 -20.75
C ALA A 46 -7.42 23.60 -19.45
N GLY A 47 -8.56 24.05 -18.91
CA GLY A 47 -9.21 23.49 -17.72
C GLY A 47 -9.61 22.02 -17.85
N GLU A 48 -9.97 21.61 -19.08
CA GLU A 48 -10.43 20.26 -19.46
C GLU A 48 -9.34 19.46 -20.19
N TRP A 49 -8.17 20.04 -20.37
CA TRP A 49 -7.09 19.41 -21.13
C TRP A 49 -6.43 18.32 -20.29
N GLU A 50 -6.02 17.23 -20.94
CA GLU A 50 -5.43 16.08 -20.26
C GLU A 50 -3.90 16.14 -20.32
N ALA A 51 -3.24 15.90 -19.19
CA ALA A 51 -1.77 15.94 -19.11
C ALA A 51 -1.07 14.99 -20.11
N LEU A 52 -1.64 13.81 -20.38
CA LEU A 52 -1.11 12.88 -21.39
C LEU A 52 -1.14 13.47 -22.81
N LYS A 53 -2.13 14.30 -23.13
CA LYS A 53 -2.22 15.01 -24.41
C LYS A 53 -1.22 16.17 -24.49
N ALA A 54 -0.81 16.72 -23.34
CA ALA A 54 0.23 17.73 -23.23
C ALA A 54 1.66 17.14 -23.35
N GLY A 55 1.81 15.82 -23.26
CA GLY A 55 3.11 15.12 -23.36
C GLY A 55 3.59 14.48 -22.05
N ALA A 56 2.82 14.56 -20.96
CA ALA A 56 3.21 13.94 -19.69
C ALA A 56 3.39 12.42 -19.83
N HIS A 57 4.38 11.87 -19.13
CA HIS A 57 4.64 10.43 -19.13
C HIS A 57 3.59 9.66 -18.34
N LYS A 58 3.33 8.42 -18.77
CA LYS A 58 2.46 7.48 -18.05
C LYS A 58 3.23 6.87 -16.88
N ALA A 59 2.59 6.82 -15.73
CA ALA A 59 3.02 6.01 -14.59
C ALA A 59 2.28 4.66 -14.57
N ARG A 60 2.57 3.81 -13.58
CA ARG A 60 1.69 2.68 -13.26
C ARG A 60 0.27 3.20 -12.95
N PRO A 61 -0.79 2.43 -13.26
CA PRO A 61 -2.15 2.82 -12.87
C PRO A 61 -2.25 3.01 -11.34
N GLY A 62 -2.93 4.08 -10.91
CA GLY A 62 -3.34 4.26 -9.52
C GLY A 62 -4.56 3.39 -9.19
N GLU A 63 -5.02 3.44 -7.94
CA GLU A 63 -6.24 2.73 -7.50
C GLU A 63 -7.49 3.17 -8.29
N ASP A 64 -7.51 4.44 -8.69
CA ASP A 64 -8.53 5.04 -9.55
C ASP A 64 -8.39 4.67 -11.04
N GLY A 65 -7.36 3.88 -11.40
CA GLY A 65 -7.01 3.54 -12.78
C GLY A 65 -6.34 4.67 -13.56
N SER A 66 -6.08 5.82 -12.95
CA SER A 66 -5.39 6.94 -13.60
C SER A 66 -3.97 6.54 -13.97
N LYS A 67 -3.53 6.93 -15.17
CA LYS A 67 -2.18 6.66 -15.68
C LYS A 67 -1.20 7.81 -15.43
N VAL A 68 -1.62 8.83 -14.70
CA VAL A 68 -0.78 9.97 -14.31
C VAL A 68 -1.00 10.21 -12.81
N PRO A 69 0.05 10.29 -12.00
CA PRO A 69 -0.09 10.57 -10.57
C PRO A 69 -0.65 11.99 -10.34
N PRO A 70 -1.15 12.26 -9.13
CA PRO A 70 -1.36 13.62 -8.65
C PRO A 70 -0.09 14.45 -8.83
N TYR A 71 -0.29 15.74 -9.07
CA TYR A 71 0.82 16.65 -9.20
C TYR A 71 1.29 17.13 -7.83
N VAL A 72 2.55 16.88 -7.51
CA VAL A 72 3.21 17.54 -6.37
C VAL A 72 3.74 18.88 -6.84
N ALA A 73 3.30 19.95 -6.16
CA ALA A 73 3.68 21.30 -6.50
C ALA A 73 5.20 21.50 -6.42
N ARG A 74 5.77 22.15 -7.43
CA ARG A 74 7.21 22.46 -7.51
C ARG A 74 7.48 23.87 -6.98
N ASP A 75 8.70 24.11 -6.49
CA ASP A 75 9.06 25.42 -5.91
C ASP A 75 8.93 26.56 -6.93
N VAL A 76 9.15 26.23 -8.22
CA VAL A 76 9.06 27.18 -9.33
C VAL A 76 7.62 27.51 -9.76
N ASP A 77 6.61 26.80 -9.25
CA ASP A 77 5.23 26.93 -9.72
C ASP A 77 4.66 28.34 -9.55
N GLY A 78 5.03 29.03 -8.47
CA GLY A 78 4.60 30.41 -8.23
C GLY A 78 5.07 31.34 -9.34
N VAL A 79 6.38 31.31 -9.62
CA VAL A 79 6.99 32.12 -10.69
C VAL A 79 6.47 31.70 -12.06
N LEU A 80 6.31 30.40 -12.31
CA LEU A 80 5.78 29.88 -13.56
C LEU A 80 4.37 30.38 -13.85
N ARG A 81 3.49 30.38 -12.84
CA ARG A 81 2.13 30.92 -12.98
C ARG A 81 2.12 32.42 -13.22
N GLU A 82 2.98 33.17 -12.53
CA GLU A 82 3.13 34.62 -12.71
C GLU A 82 3.55 34.95 -14.15
N ARG A 83 4.62 34.32 -14.67
CA ARG A 83 5.10 34.55 -16.04
C ARG A 83 4.09 34.16 -17.11
N ILE A 84 3.36 33.05 -16.92
CA ILE A 84 2.31 32.65 -17.87
C ILE A 84 1.16 33.67 -17.89
N ALA A 85 0.83 34.28 -16.74
CA ALA A 85 -0.21 35.32 -16.66
C ALA A 85 0.21 36.64 -17.32
N GLU A 86 1.51 36.95 -17.31
CA GLU A 86 2.08 38.15 -17.97
C GLU A 86 2.08 38.04 -19.51
N GLY A 87 2.06 36.82 -20.06
CA GLY A 87 2.07 36.57 -21.50
C GLY A 87 3.47 36.42 -22.10
N GLY A 88 3.56 36.41 -23.44
CA GLY A 88 4.84 36.20 -24.14
C GLY A 88 5.27 34.72 -24.22
N LEU A 89 6.57 34.48 -24.46
CA LEU A 89 7.15 33.14 -24.52
C LEU A 89 7.70 32.74 -23.16
N VAL A 90 7.06 31.78 -22.50
CA VAL A 90 7.54 31.18 -21.25
C VAL A 90 8.14 29.81 -21.56
N LEU A 91 9.42 29.62 -21.26
CA LEU A 91 10.16 28.39 -21.57
C LEU A 91 10.61 27.68 -20.29
N VAL A 92 10.10 26.48 -20.05
CA VAL A 92 10.57 25.63 -18.94
C VAL A 92 11.71 24.75 -19.40
N VAL A 93 12.90 24.95 -18.82
CA VAL A 93 14.13 24.23 -19.15
C VAL A 93 14.50 23.27 -18.00
N GLY A 94 15.07 22.11 -18.30
CA GLY A 94 15.43 21.13 -17.28
C GLY A 94 15.73 19.74 -17.84
N ASP A 95 16.29 18.86 -17.01
CA ASP A 95 16.71 17.53 -17.44
C ASP A 95 15.56 16.68 -17.97
N SER A 96 15.89 15.61 -18.71
CA SER A 96 14.88 14.63 -19.10
C SER A 96 14.19 14.09 -17.84
N THR A 97 12.88 13.83 -17.94
CA THR A 97 12.02 13.38 -16.81
C THR A 97 12.01 14.27 -15.56
N ALA A 98 12.53 15.51 -15.57
CA ALA A 98 12.45 16.44 -14.43
C ALA A 98 11.03 16.93 -14.08
N GLY A 99 10.02 16.59 -14.89
CA GLY A 99 8.63 17.00 -14.70
C GLY A 99 8.20 18.27 -15.44
N LYS A 100 9.02 18.80 -16.37
CA LYS A 100 8.79 20.07 -17.11
C LYS A 100 7.40 20.16 -17.71
N THR A 101 7.04 19.19 -18.55
CA THR A 101 5.75 19.10 -19.23
C THR A 101 4.60 19.08 -18.23
N ARG A 102 4.76 18.40 -17.10
CA ARG A 102 3.73 18.36 -16.06
C ARG A 102 3.61 19.70 -15.33
N ALA A 103 4.73 20.33 -14.95
CA ALA A 103 4.73 21.63 -14.27
C ALA A 103 4.13 22.74 -15.14
N ALA A 104 4.56 22.83 -16.40
CA ALA A 104 4.00 23.78 -17.37
C ALA A 104 2.51 23.52 -17.62
N PHE A 105 2.08 22.26 -17.71
CA PHE A 105 0.68 21.89 -17.94
C PHE A 105 -0.20 22.34 -16.76
N GLU A 106 0.24 22.11 -15.53
CA GLU A 106 -0.51 22.49 -14.34
C GLU A 106 -0.57 24.01 -14.16
N ALA A 107 0.51 24.72 -14.50
CA ALA A 107 0.51 26.18 -14.49
C ALA A 107 -0.46 26.76 -15.53
N VAL A 108 -0.47 26.23 -16.77
CA VAL A 108 -1.43 26.63 -17.81
C VAL A 108 -2.87 26.36 -17.37
N ARG A 109 -3.15 25.19 -16.80
CA ARG A 109 -4.49 24.83 -16.34
C ARG A 109 -4.95 25.70 -15.18
N ALA A 110 -4.06 26.09 -14.28
CA ALA A 110 -4.36 26.96 -13.15
C ALA A 110 -4.61 28.42 -13.55
N VAL A 111 -3.81 28.95 -14.47
CA VAL A 111 -3.83 30.39 -14.84
C VAL A 111 -4.80 30.68 -15.99
N LEU A 112 -4.89 29.76 -16.96
CA LEU A 112 -5.61 29.98 -18.21
C LEU A 112 -6.74 28.96 -18.45
N PRO A 113 -7.55 28.53 -17.45
CA PRO A 113 -8.48 27.41 -17.60
C PRO A 113 -9.51 27.57 -18.73
N GLY A 114 -9.91 28.81 -19.03
CA GLY A 114 -10.85 29.16 -20.11
C GLY A 114 -10.22 29.38 -21.49
N HIS A 115 -8.90 29.26 -21.62
CA HIS A 115 -8.21 29.45 -22.90
C HIS A 115 -8.21 28.16 -23.72
N ARG A 116 -8.33 28.29 -25.03
CA ARG A 116 -8.18 27.17 -25.96
C ARG A 116 -6.71 26.86 -26.22
N VAL A 117 -6.34 25.59 -26.09
CA VAL A 117 -4.96 25.15 -26.25
C VAL A 117 -4.69 24.80 -27.71
N LEU A 118 -3.85 25.60 -28.36
CA LEU A 118 -3.24 25.24 -29.63
C LEU A 118 -1.96 24.46 -29.36
N ALA A 119 -2.03 23.13 -29.48
CA ALA A 119 -0.89 22.22 -29.40
C ALA A 119 -0.61 21.62 -30.80
N PRO A 120 0.35 22.16 -31.57
CA PRO A 120 0.71 21.67 -32.89
C PRO A 120 1.31 20.25 -32.80
N PRO A 121 1.06 19.35 -33.77
CA PRO A 121 1.80 18.10 -33.86
C PRO A 121 3.26 18.37 -34.22
N VAL A 122 4.16 17.44 -33.88
CA VAL A 122 5.59 17.50 -34.25
C VAL A 122 5.73 17.69 -35.76
N GLY A 123 6.47 18.71 -36.18
CA GLY A 123 6.65 19.08 -37.59
C GLY A 123 5.49 19.84 -38.23
N GLY A 124 4.50 20.29 -37.44
CA GLY A 124 3.44 21.18 -37.89
C GLY A 124 3.92 22.62 -38.08
N SER A 125 3.49 23.27 -39.17
CA SER A 125 3.83 24.66 -39.47
C SER A 125 3.10 25.68 -38.58
N LEU A 126 3.83 26.62 -37.99
CA LEU A 126 3.26 27.67 -37.14
C LEU A 126 3.00 28.98 -37.87
N GLY A 127 3.55 29.19 -39.06
CA GLY A 127 3.27 30.37 -39.89
C GLY A 127 1.79 30.78 -40.00
N PRO A 128 0.83 29.86 -40.30
CA PRO A 128 -0.59 30.20 -40.39
C PRO A 128 -1.35 30.15 -39.05
N ALA A 129 -0.67 29.96 -37.92
CA ALA A 129 -1.31 29.80 -36.62
C ALA A 129 -1.88 31.10 -36.04
N PRO A 130 -1.23 32.28 -36.15
CA PRO A 130 -1.81 33.54 -35.68
C PRO A 130 -3.17 33.84 -36.31
N ASP A 131 -3.31 33.66 -37.64
CA ASP A 131 -4.60 33.81 -38.34
C ASP A 131 -5.66 32.82 -37.81
N ALA A 132 -5.26 31.61 -37.41
CA ALA A 132 -6.17 30.62 -36.86
C ALA A 132 -6.65 30.99 -35.46
N VAL A 133 -5.76 31.55 -34.64
CA VAL A 133 -6.05 32.10 -33.31
C VAL A 133 -7.03 33.27 -33.42
N GLU A 134 -6.80 34.22 -34.33
CA GLU A 134 -7.70 35.36 -34.53
C GLU A 134 -9.10 34.90 -34.97
N ARG A 135 -9.18 33.90 -35.88
CA ARG A 135 -10.45 33.27 -36.29
C ARG A 135 -11.15 32.50 -35.17
N ALA A 136 -10.43 32.09 -34.12
CA ALA A 136 -11.02 31.37 -33.01
C ALA A 136 -12.05 32.22 -32.26
N GLY A 137 -11.83 33.55 -32.21
CA GLY A 137 -12.71 34.49 -31.50
C GLY A 137 -12.82 34.19 -29.99
N ALA A 138 -11.84 33.49 -29.43
CA ALA A 138 -11.78 33.08 -28.03
C ALA A 138 -10.34 33.17 -27.52
N PRO A 139 -10.12 33.37 -26.21
CA PRO A 139 -8.77 33.37 -25.63
C PRO A 139 -8.05 32.06 -25.93
N CYS A 140 -6.78 32.13 -26.33
CA CYS A 140 -5.98 30.98 -26.73
C CYS A 140 -4.63 30.97 -26.00
N VAL A 141 -4.02 29.79 -25.87
CA VAL A 141 -2.63 29.59 -25.44
C VAL A 141 -1.96 28.65 -26.41
N VAL A 142 -0.72 28.95 -26.81
CA VAL A 142 0.08 28.07 -27.66
C VAL A 142 0.94 27.19 -26.78
N TRP A 143 0.89 25.88 -27.01
CA TRP A 143 1.65 24.88 -26.27
C TRP A 143 2.67 24.18 -27.17
N LEU A 144 3.96 24.29 -26.82
CA LEU A 144 5.08 23.71 -27.56
C LEU A 144 5.93 22.81 -26.67
N ASP A 145 5.53 21.54 -26.54
CA ASP A 145 6.34 20.54 -25.82
C ASP A 145 7.56 20.14 -26.66
N ASP A 146 8.76 20.18 -26.05
CA ASP A 146 10.06 20.09 -26.72
C ASP A 146 10.22 21.14 -27.85
N LEU A 147 10.37 22.42 -27.47
CA LEU A 147 10.47 23.60 -28.34
C LEU A 147 11.49 23.42 -29.47
N GLU A 148 12.58 22.68 -29.24
CA GLU A 148 13.61 22.41 -30.24
C GLU A 148 13.04 21.80 -31.54
N ARG A 149 11.88 21.15 -31.46
CA ARG A 149 11.18 20.57 -32.62
C ARG A 149 10.47 21.59 -33.51
N TYR A 150 10.35 22.83 -33.03
CA TYR A 150 9.66 23.93 -33.72
C TYR A 150 10.59 25.10 -34.07
N LEU A 151 11.89 25.02 -33.74
CA LEU A 151 12.88 26.06 -34.04
C LEU A 151 13.52 25.89 -35.44
N GLY A 152 12.71 25.55 -36.44
CA GLY A 152 13.13 25.37 -37.83
C GLY A 152 12.27 26.18 -38.81
N PRO A 153 12.54 26.11 -40.13
CA PRO A 153 11.75 26.79 -41.14
C PRO A 153 10.27 26.43 -41.05
N ASP A 154 9.39 27.43 -41.20
CA ASP A 154 7.92 27.32 -41.03
C ASP A 154 7.46 27.01 -39.59
N GLY A 155 8.38 27.06 -38.61
CA GLY A 155 8.15 26.84 -37.18
C GLY A 155 7.87 28.12 -36.40
N LEU A 156 8.29 28.17 -35.13
CA LEU A 156 8.17 29.37 -34.31
C LEU A 156 9.29 30.34 -34.70
N GLU A 157 9.06 31.10 -35.76
CA GLU A 157 9.95 32.17 -36.21
C GLU A 157 9.67 33.47 -35.43
N PRO A 158 10.62 34.44 -35.39
CA PRO A 158 10.45 35.67 -34.61
C PRO A 158 9.19 36.47 -34.99
N ASP A 159 8.83 36.52 -36.27
CA ASP A 159 7.63 37.19 -36.77
C ASP A 159 6.33 36.49 -36.31
N VAL A 160 6.32 35.15 -36.28
CA VAL A 160 5.21 34.36 -35.74
C VAL A 160 5.06 34.59 -34.24
N LEU A 161 6.16 34.69 -33.50
CA LEU A 161 6.14 35.01 -32.07
C LEU A 161 5.62 36.43 -31.82
N ASP A 162 6.11 37.41 -32.58
CA ASP A 162 5.65 38.81 -32.52
C ASP A 162 4.13 38.92 -32.79
N ASP A 163 3.61 38.12 -33.72
CA ASP A 163 2.18 38.05 -34.00
C ASP A 163 1.37 37.48 -32.81
N PHE A 164 1.86 36.45 -32.12
CA PHE A 164 1.21 35.94 -30.91
C PHE A 164 1.24 36.95 -29.77
N VAL A 165 2.35 37.64 -29.58
CA VAL A 165 2.47 38.73 -28.57
C VAL A 165 1.50 39.86 -28.89
N ARG A 166 1.37 40.27 -30.16
CA ARG A 166 0.40 41.30 -30.58
C ARG A 166 -1.05 40.88 -30.34
N LEU A 167 -1.34 39.58 -30.46
CA LEU A 167 -2.67 39.00 -30.23
C LEU A 167 -2.94 38.69 -28.74
N ASP A 168 -2.01 39.03 -27.83
CA ASP A 168 -2.10 38.73 -26.40
C ASP A 168 -2.27 37.22 -26.13
N VAL A 169 -1.55 36.40 -26.90
CA VAL A 169 -1.58 34.94 -26.78
C VAL A 169 -0.28 34.42 -26.16
N PRO A 170 -0.33 33.87 -24.93
CA PRO A 170 0.84 33.27 -24.30
C PRO A 170 1.32 32.04 -25.08
N VAL A 171 2.64 31.91 -25.20
CA VAL A 171 3.32 30.74 -25.75
C VAL A 171 4.05 30.05 -24.60
N VAL A 172 3.61 28.84 -24.25
CA VAL A 172 4.20 28.04 -23.18
C VAL A 172 4.92 26.86 -23.79
N ALA A 173 6.20 26.74 -23.48
CA ALA A 173 7.09 25.78 -24.11
C ALA A 173 7.96 25.04 -23.10
N THR A 174 8.42 23.84 -23.46
CA THR A 174 9.37 23.06 -22.67
C THR A 174 10.61 22.74 -23.49
N MET A 175 11.78 22.64 -22.87
CA MET A 175 13.02 22.24 -23.56
C MET A 175 13.96 21.52 -22.60
N ARG A 176 14.79 20.61 -23.12
CA ARG A 176 15.85 19.97 -22.31
C ARG A 176 17.08 20.88 -22.19
N VAL A 177 17.82 20.78 -21.08
CA VAL A 177 19.04 21.59 -20.83
C VAL A 177 20.02 21.50 -22.01
N LYS A 178 20.36 20.29 -22.47
CA LYS A 178 21.35 20.09 -23.54
C LYS A 178 21.00 20.77 -24.88
N PRO A 179 19.79 20.59 -25.45
CA PRO A 179 19.32 21.39 -26.59
C PRO A 179 19.35 22.90 -26.32
N TYR A 180 18.88 23.34 -25.15
CA TYR A 180 18.86 24.76 -24.80
C TYR A 180 20.27 25.39 -24.82
N GLU A 181 21.24 24.75 -24.17
CA GLU A 181 22.64 25.18 -24.18
C GLU A 181 23.23 25.19 -25.58
N THR A 182 22.91 24.16 -26.39
CA THR A 182 23.40 24.04 -27.77
C THR A 182 22.91 25.21 -28.61
N PHE A 183 21.59 25.46 -28.63
CA PHE A 183 20.99 26.55 -29.42
C PHE A 183 21.34 27.94 -28.88
N SER A 184 21.52 28.09 -27.57
CA SER A 184 21.92 29.37 -26.97
C SER A 184 23.39 29.71 -27.26
N ALA A 185 24.23 28.71 -27.51
CA ALA A 185 25.64 28.88 -27.86
C ALA A 185 25.87 29.12 -29.37
N GLU A 186 24.88 28.83 -30.22
CA GLU A 186 24.97 29.05 -31.66
C GLU A 186 25.07 30.55 -32.01
N ARG A 187 26.09 30.90 -32.81
CA ARG A 187 26.36 32.28 -33.24
C ARG A 187 25.88 32.60 -34.66
N ASP A 188 25.33 31.60 -35.36
CA ASP A 188 25.11 31.64 -36.80
C ASP A 188 23.76 32.27 -37.22
N GLY A 189 23.04 32.92 -36.30
CA GLY A 189 21.83 33.69 -36.63
C GLY A 189 20.62 32.85 -37.05
N GLY A 190 20.61 31.55 -36.76
CA GLY A 190 19.46 30.66 -36.98
C GLY A 190 18.24 31.05 -36.13
N VAL A 191 17.06 30.49 -36.45
CA VAL A 191 15.78 30.80 -35.79
C VAL A 191 15.87 30.69 -34.27
N ALA A 192 16.50 29.63 -33.76
CA ALA A 192 16.67 29.40 -32.33
C ALA A 192 17.44 30.55 -31.63
N SER A 193 18.51 31.05 -32.24
CA SER A 193 19.32 32.15 -31.68
C SER A 193 18.60 33.50 -31.62
N GLN A 194 17.49 33.64 -32.37
CA GLN A 194 16.66 34.85 -32.38
C GLN A 194 15.45 34.73 -31.43
N VAL A 195 14.91 33.52 -31.27
CA VAL A 195 13.70 33.26 -30.48
C VAL A 195 14.00 33.01 -29.00
N LEU A 196 15.05 32.24 -28.68
CA LEU A 196 15.38 31.91 -27.28
C LEU A 196 15.68 33.14 -26.41
N PRO A 197 16.36 34.21 -26.90
CA PRO A 197 16.55 35.43 -26.10
C PRO A 197 15.26 36.19 -25.77
N LEU A 198 14.15 35.89 -26.44
CA LEU A 198 12.83 36.48 -26.19
C LEU A 198 12.01 35.67 -25.18
N ALA A 199 12.52 34.53 -24.72
CA ALA A 199 11.85 33.67 -23.77
C ALA A 199 12.14 34.08 -22.32
N GLU A 200 11.11 34.09 -21.48
CA GLU A 200 11.24 34.03 -20.04
C GLU A 200 11.54 32.59 -19.63
N VAL A 201 12.80 32.33 -19.28
CA VAL A 201 13.31 30.99 -18.99
C VAL A 201 13.16 30.64 -17.52
N ILE A 202 12.55 29.49 -17.23
CA ILE A 202 12.39 28.95 -15.88
C ILE A 202 13.07 27.59 -15.82
N ASP A 203 14.12 27.49 -15.01
CA ASP A 203 14.85 26.25 -14.78
C ASP A 203 14.13 25.34 -13.77
N LEU A 204 13.90 24.10 -14.17
CA LEU A 204 13.29 23.06 -13.35
C LEU A 204 14.32 21.98 -13.03
N ASN A 205 14.70 21.91 -11.75
CA ASN A 205 15.64 20.93 -11.25
C ASN A 205 15.03 19.52 -11.24
N ARG A 206 15.86 18.52 -11.61
CA ARG A 206 15.49 17.10 -11.54
C ARG A 206 15.35 16.62 -10.10
N LEU A 207 16.34 16.94 -9.27
CA LEU A 207 16.32 16.62 -7.84
C LEU A 207 15.40 17.59 -7.11
N TRP A 208 14.56 17.03 -6.25
CA TRP A 208 13.57 17.81 -5.53
C TRP A 208 14.21 18.47 -4.30
N SER A 209 13.76 19.69 -3.99
CA SER A 209 14.17 20.38 -2.75
C SER A 209 13.60 19.68 -1.51
N ALA A 210 14.09 20.05 -0.32
CA ALA A 210 13.54 19.54 0.93
C ALA A 210 12.03 19.85 1.07
N ASP A 211 11.61 21.02 0.62
CA ASP A 211 10.21 21.44 0.67
C ASP A 211 9.34 20.68 -0.36
N GLU A 212 9.89 20.40 -1.54
CA GLU A 212 9.25 19.54 -2.54
C GLU A 212 9.09 18.09 -2.04
N LEU A 213 10.10 17.57 -1.35
CA LEU A 213 10.09 16.25 -0.72
C LEU A 213 9.07 16.17 0.42
N ALA A 214 8.95 17.20 1.26
CA ALA A 214 7.93 17.26 2.30
C ALA A 214 6.52 17.20 1.70
N ARG A 215 6.26 17.95 0.62
CA ARG A 215 4.97 17.88 -0.10
C ARG A 215 4.70 16.52 -0.74
N ALA A 216 5.75 15.80 -1.13
CA ALA A 216 5.63 14.44 -1.66
C ALA A 216 5.26 13.44 -0.56
N ALA A 217 5.85 13.60 0.64
CA ALA A 217 5.60 12.74 1.80
C ALA A 217 4.15 12.86 2.29
N ASP A 218 3.53 14.04 2.15
CA ASP A 218 2.12 14.28 2.49
C ASP A 218 1.12 13.72 1.44
N CYS A 219 1.61 13.13 0.35
CA CYS A 219 0.76 12.60 -0.71
C CYS A 219 0.31 11.17 -0.40
N GLU A 220 -0.99 10.91 -0.47
CA GLU A 220 -1.56 9.57 -0.24
C GLU A 220 -1.47 8.64 -1.48
N ASP A 221 -1.12 9.17 -2.66
CA ASP A 221 -1.06 8.35 -3.87
C ASP A 221 0.10 7.36 -3.78
N SER A 222 -0.23 6.06 -3.85
CA SER A 222 0.73 4.97 -3.67
C SER A 222 1.93 5.05 -4.61
N ARG A 223 1.85 5.74 -5.76
CA ARG A 223 2.97 5.90 -6.70
C ARG A 223 3.94 6.97 -6.24
N ILE A 224 3.43 8.03 -5.61
CA ILE A 224 4.26 9.10 -5.04
C ILE A 224 4.89 8.62 -3.73
N VAL A 225 4.14 7.92 -2.87
CA VAL A 225 4.68 7.30 -1.65
C VAL A 225 5.81 6.32 -1.96
N ASP A 226 5.58 5.42 -2.91
CA ASP A 226 6.57 4.45 -3.39
C ASP A 226 7.79 5.13 -3.99
N ALA A 227 7.59 6.11 -4.88
CA ALA A 227 8.70 6.88 -5.43
C ALA A 227 9.44 7.68 -4.36
N PHE A 228 8.76 8.21 -3.34
CA PHE A 228 9.40 8.95 -2.24
C PHE A 228 10.34 8.03 -1.44
N ALA A 229 9.89 6.82 -1.13
CA ALA A 229 10.70 5.84 -0.40
C ALA A 229 11.93 5.35 -1.20
N HIS A 230 11.82 5.29 -2.53
CA HIS A 230 12.78 4.57 -3.38
C HIS A 230 13.42 5.42 -4.50
N HIS A 231 13.27 6.75 -4.51
CA HIS A 231 13.76 7.57 -5.63
C HIS A 231 15.28 7.58 -5.81
N GLY A 232 16.04 7.27 -4.75
CA GLY A 232 17.50 7.27 -4.73
C GLY A 232 18.12 8.56 -5.32
N PRO A 233 19.27 8.48 -6.01
CA PRO A 233 19.91 9.62 -6.67
C PRO A 233 19.23 10.05 -7.99
N TYR A 234 18.17 9.36 -8.39
CA TYR A 234 17.48 9.57 -9.68
C TYR A 234 16.36 10.60 -9.57
N GLY A 235 15.72 10.66 -8.40
CA GLY A 235 14.64 11.59 -8.10
C GLY A 235 13.26 11.06 -8.48
N ILE A 236 12.24 11.56 -7.77
CA ILE A 236 10.87 11.03 -7.79
C ILE A 236 10.28 10.97 -9.20
N ALA A 237 10.45 12.05 -9.98
CA ALA A 237 9.84 12.15 -11.31
C ALA A 237 10.40 11.10 -12.30
N GLU A 238 11.65 10.69 -12.14
CA GLU A 238 12.29 9.68 -12.98
C GLU A 238 11.82 8.27 -12.62
N TYR A 239 11.78 7.94 -11.32
CA TYR A 239 11.27 6.67 -10.81
C TYR A 239 9.86 6.39 -11.35
N VAL A 240 8.97 7.38 -11.23
CA VAL A 240 7.56 7.27 -11.64
C VAL A 240 7.40 7.15 -13.16
N ALA A 241 8.21 7.88 -13.95
CA ALA A 241 8.04 7.96 -15.39
C ALA A 241 8.72 6.80 -16.16
N ALA A 242 9.89 6.33 -15.70
CA ALA A 242 10.69 5.35 -16.42
C ALA A 242 10.42 3.90 -15.95
N GLY A 243 10.15 3.69 -14.67
CA GLY A 243 10.03 2.36 -14.06
C GLY A 243 9.06 1.40 -14.73
N PRO A 244 7.78 1.77 -14.93
CA PRO A 244 6.80 0.88 -15.56
C PRO A 244 7.19 0.45 -16.98
N ALA A 245 7.83 1.33 -17.74
CA ALA A 245 8.30 1.04 -19.09
C ALA A 245 9.49 0.07 -19.08
N LEU A 246 10.44 0.30 -18.17
CA LEU A 246 11.60 -0.58 -17.95
C LEU A 246 11.18 -1.98 -17.50
N LEU A 247 10.27 -2.08 -16.53
CA LEU A 247 9.74 -3.37 -16.05
C LEU A 247 9.03 -4.14 -17.18
N GLN A 248 8.24 -3.45 -18.02
CA GLN A 248 7.60 -4.07 -19.17
C GLN A 248 8.62 -4.50 -20.24
N GLU A 249 9.65 -3.69 -20.50
CA GLU A 249 10.74 -4.05 -21.42
C GLU A 249 11.46 -5.31 -20.93
N TRP A 250 11.83 -5.36 -19.64
CA TRP A 250 12.48 -6.51 -19.03
C TRP A 250 11.63 -7.77 -19.11
N ARG A 251 10.32 -7.70 -18.80
CA ARG A 251 9.40 -8.85 -18.94
C ARG A 251 9.30 -9.37 -20.38
N ARG A 252 9.34 -8.48 -21.38
CA ARG A 252 9.30 -8.86 -22.81
C ARG A 252 10.62 -9.44 -23.32
N ALA A 253 11.73 -9.06 -22.68
CA ALA A 253 13.07 -9.49 -23.07
C ALA A 253 13.28 -11.01 -22.94
N TRP A 254 12.52 -11.69 -22.07
CA TRP A 254 12.51 -13.15 -21.95
C TRP A 254 11.98 -13.93 -23.17
N SER A 255 11.50 -13.25 -24.21
CA SER A 255 11.02 -13.90 -25.44
C SER A 255 12.17 -14.31 -26.38
N ALA A 256 11.92 -15.28 -27.27
CA ALA A 256 12.92 -15.81 -28.21
C ALA A 256 13.43 -14.80 -29.26
N ASN A 257 12.75 -13.65 -29.43
CA ASN A 257 13.19 -12.52 -30.27
C ASN A 257 13.57 -11.29 -29.43
N GLY A 258 13.72 -11.48 -28.12
CA GLY A 258 14.07 -10.45 -27.15
C GLY A 258 15.58 -10.45 -26.84
N HIS A 259 15.88 -10.28 -25.56
CA HIS A 259 17.23 -10.24 -25.00
C HIS A 259 17.26 -11.13 -23.74
N PRO A 260 17.04 -12.45 -23.88
CA PRO A 260 16.84 -13.33 -22.74
C PRO A 260 18.11 -13.44 -21.86
N ARG A 261 19.31 -13.28 -22.43
CA ARG A 261 20.53 -13.23 -21.60
C ARG A 261 20.61 -11.92 -20.83
N GLY A 262 20.32 -10.80 -21.48
CA GLY A 262 20.25 -9.49 -20.82
C GLY A 262 19.19 -9.47 -19.72
N ALA A 263 18.03 -10.09 -19.96
CA ALA A 263 16.98 -10.23 -18.97
C ALA A 263 17.43 -11.07 -17.75
N ALA A 264 18.21 -12.12 -17.98
CA ALA A 264 18.78 -12.94 -16.92
C ALA A 264 19.84 -12.19 -16.10
N LEU A 265 20.65 -11.32 -16.72
CA LEU A 265 21.61 -10.45 -16.01
C LEU A 265 20.88 -9.45 -15.09
N VAL A 266 19.80 -8.84 -15.60
CA VAL A 266 18.96 -7.94 -14.80
C VAL A 266 18.32 -8.71 -13.64
N ALA A 267 17.84 -9.94 -13.88
CA ALA A 267 17.30 -10.79 -12.81
C ALA A 267 18.32 -11.09 -11.72
N ALA A 268 19.57 -11.42 -12.10
CA ALA A 268 20.64 -11.68 -11.15
C ALA A 268 20.90 -10.47 -10.25
N ALA A 269 21.01 -9.27 -10.82
CA ALA A 269 21.23 -8.06 -10.05
C ALA A 269 20.04 -7.71 -9.16
N VAL A 270 18.81 -7.85 -9.68
CA VAL A 270 17.58 -7.61 -8.93
C VAL A 270 17.47 -8.56 -7.74
N ASP A 271 17.64 -9.86 -7.95
CA ASP A 271 17.49 -10.84 -6.87
C ASP A 271 18.63 -10.76 -5.85
N LEU A 272 19.85 -10.35 -6.23
CA LEU A 272 20.91 -10.03 -5.27
C LEU A 272 20.55 -8.83 -4.37
N ALA A 273 19.96 -7.78 -4.95
CA ALA A 273 19.51 -6.61 -4.19
C ALA A 273 18.37 -6.98 -3.24
N ARG A 274 17.38 -7.75 -3.71
CA ARG A 274 16.28 -8.28 -2.88
C ARG A 274 16.76 -9.26 -1.81
N ALA A 275 17.86 -9.97 -2.08
CA ALA A 275 18.53 -10.81 -1.09
C ALA A 275 19.31 -10.01 -0.04
N GLY A 276 19.44 -8.68 -0.18
CA GLY A 276 20.09 -7.80 0.78
C GLY A 276 21.59 -7.62 0.59
N LEU A 277 22.20 -8.17 -0.46
CA LEU A 277 23.61 -7.90 -0.77
C LEU A 277 23.71 -6.50 -1.36
N ARG A 278 24.43 -5.57 -0.71
CA ARG A 278 24.54 -4.19 -1.22
C ARG A 278 25.37 -4.18 -2.50
N GLY A 279 24.83 -3.55 -3.55
CA GLY A 279 25.54 -3.31 -4.81
C GLY A 279 26.56 -2.17 -4.70
N PRO A 280 27.29 -1.89 -5.79
CA PRO A 280 27.16 -2.48 -7.13
C PRO A 280 27.87 -3.84 -7.28
N TYR A 281 27.40 -4.67 -8.20
CA TYR A 281 27.86 -6.05 -8.42
C TYR A 281 28.80 -6.15 -9.63
N GLY A 282 29.88 -6.94 -9.49
CA GLY A 282 30.85 -7.16 -10.56
C GLY A 282 30.34 -8.05 -11.69
N ASN A 283 30.93 -7.88 -12.88
CA ASN A 283 30.67 -8.69 -14.07
C ASN A 283 30.73 -10.20 -13.80
N ASP A 284 31.74 -10.67 -13.05
CA ASP A 284 31.92 -12.10 -12.77
C ASP A 284 30.72 -12.69 -12.00
N LEU A 285 30.27 -12.01 -10.96
CA LEU A 285 29.13 -12.45 -10.13
C LEU A 285 27.83 -12.47 -10.95
N LEU A 286 27.56 -11.41 -11.72
CA LEU A 286 26.37 -11.36 -12.58
C LEU A 286 26.45 -12.41 -13.70
N ALA A 287 27.64 -12.62 -14.28
CA ALA A 287 27.87 -13.62 -15.30
C ALA A 287 27.70 -15.06 -14.76
N GLU A 288 28.02 -15.32 -13.50
CA GLU A 288 27.72 -16.60 -12.87
C GLU A 288 26.21 -16.80 -12.68
N LEU A 289 25.54 -15.85 -12.02
CA LEU A 289 24.14 -15.99 -11.61
C LEU A 289 23.15 -15.94 -12.78
N HIS A 290 23.45 -15.18 -13.83
CA HIS A 290 22.55 -15.11 -14.96
C HIS A 290 22.41 -16.45 -15.70
N GLU A 291 23.41 -17.34 -15.68
CA GLU A 291 23.30 -18.65 -16.31
C GLU A 291 22.21 -19.49 -15.63
N HIS A 292 22.10 -19.39 -14.30
CA HIS A 292 21.04 -20.04 -13.53
C HIS A 292 19.66 -19.47 -13.85
N HIS A 293 19.52 -18.14 -13.90
CA HIS A 293 18.27 -17.50 -14.32
C HIS A 293 17.90 -17.83 -15.77
N LEU A 294 18.86 -17.82 -16.68
CA LEU A 294 18.66 -18.12 -18.09
C LEU A 294 18.21 -19.56 -18.27
N ALA A 295 18.85 -20.51 -17.58
CA ALA A 295 18.45 -21.92 -17.57
C ALA A 295 17.01 -22.10 -17.06
N ALA A 296 16.65 -21.42 -15.97
CA ALA A 296 15.28 -21.44 -15.43
C ALA A 296 14.25 -20.81 -16.38
N GLY A 297 14.63 -19.76 -17.11
CA GLY A 297 13.75 -19.02 -18.01
C GLY A 297 13.49 -19.66 -19.38
N GLY A 298 14.19 -20.75 -19.74
CA GLY A 298 14.06 -21.43 -21.04
C GLY A 298 15.37 -21.73 -21.74
N GLY A 299 16.49 -21.24 -21.20
CA GLY A 299 17.84 -21.62 -21.56
C GLY A 299 18.15 -21.45 -23.06
N PRO A 300 18.86 -22.42 -23.68
CA PRO A 300 19.24 -22.34 -25.09
C PRO A 300 18.07 -22.21 -26.08
N VAL A 301 16.86 -22.62 -25.70
CA VAL A 301 15.67 -22.55 -26.57
C VAL A 301 15.31 -21.11 -26.92
N LEU A 302 15.62 -20.16 -26.04
CA LEU A 302 15.38 -18.74 -26.25
C LEU A 302 16.40 -18.07 -27.17
N ARG A 303 17.44 -18.80 -27.62
CA ARG A 303 18.53 -18.29 -28.47
C ARG A 303 19.19 -17.03 -27.89
N PRO A 304 19.80 -17.14 -26.70
CA PRO A 304 20.41 -16.01 -26.02
C PRO A 304 21.51 -15.36 -26.86
N GLU A 305 21.53 -14.03 -26.82
CA GLU A 305 22.56 -13.17 -27.39
C GLU A 305 23.92 -13.39 -26.71
N PRO A 306 25.04 -12.96 -27.32
CA PRO A 306 26.36 -12.92 -26.69
C PRO A 306 26.36 -12.11 -25.38
N LEU A 307 27.24 -12.46 -24.44
CA LEU A 307 27.29 -11.83 -23.11
C LEU A 307 27.56 -10.31 -23.17
N ASP A 308 28.47 -9.87 -24.03
CA ASP A 308 28.77 -8.44 -24.20
C ASP A 308 27.56 -7.66 -24.74
N ASP A 309 26.81 -8.26 -25.68
CA ASP A 309 25.58 -7.68 -26.21
C ASP A 309 24.48 -7.61 -25.14
N ALA A 310 24.43 -8.59 -24.23
CA ALA A 310 23.50 -8.65 -23.12
C ALA A 310 23.76 -7.52 -22.10
N PHE A 311 25.02 -7.32 -21.68
CA PHE A 311 25.40 -6.18 -20.84
C PHE A 311 25.15 -4.86 -21.54
N ALA A 312 25.53 -4.71 -22.81
CA ALA A 312 25.28 -3.50 -23.58
C ALA A 312 23.77 -3.18 -23.68
N TRP A 313 22.92 -4.19 -23.86
CA TRP A 313 21.47 -4.02 -23.90
C TRP A 313 20.90 -3.57 -22.55
N ALA A 314 21.33 -4.22 -21.46
CA ALA A 314 20.89 -3.96 -20.09
C ALA A 314 21.34 -2.57 -19.61
N ALA A 315 22.55 -2.17 -19.99
CA ALA A 315 23.18 -0.88 -19.69
C ALA A 315 22.71 0.27 -20.59
N ARG A 316 22.09 -0.02 -21.73
CA ARG A 316 21.70 1.03 -22.69
C ARG A 316 20.73 2.01 -22.01
N VAL A 317 21.06 3.29 -22.07
CA VAL A 317 20.21 4.33 -21.50
C VAL A 317 18.88 4.41 -22.25
N ARG A 318 17.77 4.25 -21.53
CA ARG A 318 16.39 4.45 -21.95
C ARG A 318 15.90 5.81 -21.46
N HIS A 319 15.02 6.44 -22.23
CA HIS A 319 14.41 7.73 -21.87
C HIS A 319 15.42 8.87 -21.59
N GLY A 320 16.68 8.68 -21.99
CA GLY A 320 17.77 9.64 -21.87
C GLY A 320 18.43 9.76 -20.50
N VAL A 321 18.05 8.93 -19.51
CA VAL A 321 18.54 9.11 -18.12
C VAL A 321 18.88 7.80 -17.38
N THR A 322 18.10 6.72 -17.54
CA THR A 322 18.28 5.47 -16.76
C THR A 322 18.38 4.22 -17.65
N SER A 323 18.78 3.08 -17.10
CA SER A 323 18.93 1.77 -17.75
C SER A 323 18.42 0.66 -16.82
N LEU A 324 18.33 -0.58 -17.30
CA LEU A 324 17.92 -1.72 -16.45
C LEU A 324 19.04 -2.08 -15.45
N LEU A 325 20.28 -2.04 -15.93
CA LEU A 325 21.50 -2.09 -15.13
C LEU A 325 22.25 -0.76 -15.24
N LEU A 326 22.49 -0.13 -14.11
CA LEU A 326 23.15 1.16 -13.98
C LEU A 326 24.66 0.93 -13.85
N PRO A 327 25.50 1.54 -14.69
CA PRO A 327 26.95 1.43 -14.56
C PRO A 327 27.42 2.23 -13.34
N ALA A 328 28.10 1.57 -12.40
CA ALA A 328 28.82 2.24 -11.32
C ALA A 328 30.26 2.58 -11.74
N ASP A 329 30.91 1.66 -12.47
CA ASP A 329 32.18 1.83 -13.17
C ASP A 329 32.24 0.83 -14.35
N ASP A 330 33.42 0.65 -14.95
CA ASP A 330 33.59 -0.15 -16.17
C ASP A 330 33.13 -1.61 -16.03
N ASP A 331 33.11 -2.18 -14.81
CA ASP A 331 32.83 -3.61 -14.56
C ASP A 331 31.79 -3.87 -13.45
N ARG A 332 31.16 -2.83 -12.88
CA ARG A 332 30.17 -2.99 -11.79
C ARG A 332 28.84 -2.33 -12.09
N TRP A 333 27.77 -3.02 -11.68
CA TRP A 333 26.40 -2.66 -12.04
C TRP A 333 25.46 -2.67 -10.83
N ALA A 334 24.50 -1.75 -10.80
CA ALA A 334 23.37 -1.79 -9.88
C ALA A 334 22.06 -2.00 -10.67
N PRO A 335 21.08 -2.76 -10.14
CA PRO A 335 19.75 -2.81 -10.76
C PRO A 335 19.04 -1.47 -10.56
N PHE A 336 18.15 -1.12 -11.48
CA PHE A 336 17.26 0.01 -11.25
C PHE A 336 16.26 -0.31 -10.13
N ASP A 337 16.22 0.49 -9.07
CA ASP A 337 15.48 0.21 -7.83
C ASP A 337 14.00 -0.15 -8.08
N TYR A 338 13.35 0.52 -9.04
CA TYR A 338 11.97 0.18 -9.43
C TYR A 338 11.78 -1.31 -9.78
N LEU A 339 12.78 -1.95 -10.39
CA LEU A 339 12.74 -3.37 -10.72
C LEU A 339 12.87 -4.25 -9.47
N VAL A 340 13.65 -3.82 -8.48
CA VAL A 340 13.82 -4.49 -7.18
C VAL A 340 12.48 -4.46 -6.43
N ASP A 341 11.90 -3.27 -6.30
CA ASP A 341 10.68 -3.03 -5.51
C ASP A 341 9.44 -3.70 -6.12
N HIS A 342 9.40 -3.84 -7.44
CA HIS A 342 8.23 -4.37 -8.17
C HIS A 342 8.43 -5.81 -8.68
N THR A 343 9.41 -6.53 -8.13
CA THR A 343 9.58 -7.97 -8.37
C THR A 343 9.04 -8.77 -7.20
N GLU A 344 8.00 -9.56 -7.46
CA GLU A 344 7.28 -10.35 -6.44
C GLU A 344 7.67 -11.84 -6.44
N SER A 345 8.53 -12.29 -7.36
CA SER A 345 8.92 -13.71 -7.45
C SER A 345 9.74 -14.15 -6.24
N GLU A 346 9.61 -15.42 -5.84
CA GLU A 346 10.45 -15.99 -4.79
C GLU A 346 11.95 -15.89 -5.17
N ILE A 347 12.78 -15.48 -4.21
CA ILE A 347 14.23 -15.40 -4.40
C ILE A 347 14.79 -16.82 -4.41
N PRO A 348 15.44 -17.29 -5.50
CA PRO A 348 15.93 -18.66 -5.58
C PRO A 348 16.99 -18.99 -4.52
N ALA A 349 17.00 -20.24 -4.03
CA ALA A 349 17.96 -20.73 -3.04
C ALA A 349 19.44 -20.43 -3.38
N TRP A 350 19.81 -20.57 -4.66
CA TRP A 350 21.17 -20.33 -5.13
C TRP A 350 21.56 -18.84 -5.14
N VAL A 351 20.60 -17.91 -5.19
CA VAL A 351 20.88 -16.48 -5.02
C VAL A 351 21.25 -16.20 -3.56
N TRP A 352 20.54 -16.80 -2.60
CA TRP A 352 20.88 -16.68 -1.19
C TRP A 352 22.30 -17.19 -0.88
N GLU A 353 22.68 -18.33 -1.46
CA GLU A 353 24.06 -18.86 -1.34
C GLU A 353 25.10 -17.90 -1.91
N ALA A 354 24.83 -17.33 -3.09
CA ALA A 354 25.72 -16.37 -3.72
C ALA A 354 25.83 -15.07 -2.91
N ALA A 355 24.71 -14.57 -2.39
CA ALA A 355 24.66 -13.36 -1.56
C ALA A 355 25.48 -13.54 -0.27
N ILE A 356 25.35 -14.68 0.43
CA ILE A 356 26.18 -14.98 1.61
C ILE A 356 27.66 -15.13 1.21
N GLY A 357 27.93 -15.83 0.12
CA GLY A 357 29.30 -16.09 -0.36
C GLY A 357 30.07 -14.83 -0.75
N HIS A 358 29.36 -13.79 -1.19
CA HIS A 358 29.93 -12.50 -1.61
C HIS A 358 29.69 -11.37 -0.58
N ALA A 359 29.09 -11.68 0.58
CA ALA A 359 28.99 -10.73 1.68
C ALA A 359 30.32 -10.63 2.42
N ASP A 360 31.21 -9.80 1.89
CA ASP A 360 32.56 -9.55 2.43
C ASP A 360 32.54 -8.73 3.72
N GLU A 361 31.58 -7.81 3.86
CA GLU A 361 31.40 -7.00 5.06
C GLU A 361 30.33 -7.60 5.99
N ASP A 362 30.53 -7.42 7.30
CA ASP A 362 29.55 -7.83 8.32
C ASP A 362 28.19 -7.16 8.11
N ALA A 363 28.18 -5.92 7.60
CA ALA A 363 26.96 -5.18 7.30
C ALA A 363 26.18 -5.78 6.12
N ASP A 364 26.86 -6.30 5.09
CA ASP A 364 26.20 -7.02 3.99
C ASP A 364 25.61 -8.32 4.48
N ARG A 365 26.39 -9.09 5.24
CA ARG A 365 25.92 -10.36 5.76
C ARG A 365 24.73 -10.16 6.71
N PHE A 366 24.75 -9.11 7.52
CA PHE A 366 23.63 -8.76 8.39
C PHE A 366 22.38 -8.43 7.58
N ALA A 367 22.50 -7.61 6.54
CA ALA A 367 21.40 -7.25 5.65
C ALA A 367 20.82 -8.47 4.92
N VAL A 368 21.68 -9.39 4.46
CA VAL A 368 21.24 -10.66 3.87
C VAL A 368 20.44 -11.48 4.88
N GLY A 369 20.88 -11.55 6.14
CA GLY A 369 20.13 -12.24 7.19
C GLY A 369 18.76 -11.63 7.47
N VAL A 370 18.65 -10.29 7.49
CA VAL A 370 17.37 -9.58 7.66
C VAL A 370 16.41 -9.88 6.51
N ASN A 371 16.88 -9.75 5.27
CA ASN A 371 16.05 -10.00 4.09
C ASN A 371 15.63 -11.47 4.00
N ALA A 372 16.54 -12.40 4.34
CA ALA A 372 16.22 -13.82 4.42
C ALA A 372 15.12 -14.09 5.45
N ALA A 373 15.18 -13.49 6.64
CA ALA A 373 14.14 -13.64 7.66
C ALA A 373 12.78 -13.06 7.21
N GLN A 374 12.76 -11.91 6.55
CA GLN A 374 11.53 -11.31 5.99
C GLN A 374 10.90 -12.20 4.91
N HIS A 375 11.72 -12.93 4.14
CA HIS A 375 11.27 -13.87 3.13
C HIS A 375 11.09 -15.31 3.66
N ASN A 376 11.08 -15.51 4.98
CA ASN A 376 10.95 -16.82 5.65
C ASN A 376 12.05 -17.84 5.28
N ALA A 377 13.19 -17.40 4.75
CA ALA A 377 14.37 -18.21 4.47
C ALA A 377 15.21 -18.42 5.75
N TRP A 378 14.63 -19.07 6.75
CA TRP A 378 15.19 -19.18 8.11
C TRP A 378 16.60 -19.79 8.15
N ALA A 379 16.85 -20.86 7.42
CA ALA A 379 18.17 -21.50 7.38
C ALA A 379 19.26 -20.56 6.81
N THR A 380 18.90 -19.73 5.83
CA THR A 380 19.79 -18.70 5.27
C THR A 380 20.05 -17.60 6.29
N ALA A 381 19.01 -17.11 6.97
CA ALA A 381 19.14 -16.09 8.01
C ALA A 381 20.03 -16.56 9.17
N GLU A 382 19.85 -17.80 9.64
CA GLU A 382 20.70 -18.41 10.67
C GLU A 382 22.17 -18.45 10.21
N ARG A 383 22.43 -18.93 8.99
CA ARG A 383 23.80 -18.99 8.45
C ARG A 383 24.45 -17.62 8.28
N ALA A 384 23.66 -16.60 7.96
CA ALA A 384 24.14 -15.23 7.83
C ALA A 384 24.49 -14.62 9.21
N TRP A 385 23.62 -14.79 10.21
CA TRP A 385 23.81 -14.19 11.53
C TRP A 385 24.75 -14.95 12.46
N LEU A 386 24.90 -16.28 12.31
CA LEU A 386 25.77 -17.09 13.16
C LEU A 386 27.21 -16.56 13.27
N PRO A 387 27.97 -16.31 12.18
CA PRO A 387 29.33 -15.78 12.28
C PRO A 387 29.38 -14.37 12.89
N LEU A 388 28.33 -13.56 12.69
CA LEU A 388 28.24 -12.21 13.27
C LEU A 388 27.99 -12.26 14.77
N ALA A 389 27.13 -13.18 15.21
CA ALA A 389 26.87 -13.43 16.63
C ALA A 389 28.12 -13.93 17.34
N ASP A 390 28.84 -14.87 16.73
CA ASP A 390 30.10 -15.39 17.28
C ASP A 390 31.23 -14.34 17.29
N ALA A 391 31.17 -13.34 16.41
CA ALA A 391 32.05 -12.16 16.42
C ALA A 391 31.62 -11.09 17.45
N GLY A 392 30.51 -11.29 18.15
CA GLY A 392 30.04 -10.40 19.23
C GLY A 392 29.09 -9.29 18.78
N SER A 393 28.47 -9.39 17.60
CA SER A 393 27.43 -8.43 17.17
C SER A 393 26.17 -8.57 18.03
N PRO A 394 25.78 -7.55 18.83
CA PRO A 394 24.63 -7.65 19.72
C PRO A 394 23.32 -7.95 18.99
N THR A 395 23.04 -7.21 17.93
CA THR A 395 21.80 -7.30 17.17
C THR A 395 21.72 -8.62 16.40
N ALA A 396 22.81 -9.10 15.81
CA ALA A 396 22.83 -10.40 15.14
C ALA A 396 22.64 -11.54 16.15
N THR A 397 23.24 -11.43 17.34
CA THR A 397 23.07 -12.40 18.43
C THR A 397 21.62 -12.46 18.89
N HIS A 398 20.98 -11.30 19.09
CA HIS A 398 19.56 -11.22 19.43
C HIS A 398 18.67 -11.83 18.33
N ASN A 399 18.86 -11.43 17.07
CA ASN A 399 18.08 -11.93 15.94
C ASN A 399 18.22 -13.45 15.76
N LEU A 400 19.42 -13.98 15.99
CA LEU A 400 19.66 -15.42 16.01
C LEU A 400 18.90 -16.10 17.16
N GLY A 401 18.86 -15.50 18.35
CA GLY A 401 18.04 -15.96 19.47
C GLY A 401 16.55 -16.07 19.12
N VAL A 402 15.99 -15.04 18.46
CA VAL A 402 14.59 -15.03 17.98
C VAL A 402 14.34 -16.18 17.00
N LEU A 403 15.26 -16.39 16.06
CA LEU A 403 15.15 -17.47 15.08
C LEU A 403 15.18 -18.85 15.75
N LEU A 404 16.10 -19.06 16.69
CA LEU A 404 16.26 -20.30 17.45
C LEU A 404 15.02 -20.62 18.30
N SER A 405 14.46 -19.60 18.96
CA SER A 405 13.24 -19.73 19.77
C SER A 405 12.06 -20.17 18.90
N ARG A 406 11.86 -19.54 17.73
CA ARG A 406 10.84 -19.95 16.74
C ARG A 406 11.03 -21.38 16.21
N ALA A 407 12.27 -21.83 16.11
CA ALA A 407 12.61 -23.20 15.71
C ALA A 407 12.45 -24.23 16.86
N GLY A 408 12.03 -23.80 18.06
CA GLY A 408 11.90 -24.66 19.25
C GLY A 408 13.24 -25.03 19.89
N ARG A 409 14.35 -24.38 19.49
CA ARG A 409 15.69 -24.59 20.05
C ARG A 409 15.91 -23.69 21.27
N ILE A 410 15.09 -23.91 22.30
CA ILE A 410 14.94 -23.03 23.48
C ILE A 410 16.27 -22.81 24.21
N ASP A 411 17.03 -23.88 24.49
CA ASP A 411 18.32 -23.78 25.20
C ASP A 411 19.33 -22.91 24.44
N GLU A 412 19.38 -23.05 23.11
CA GLU A 412 20.29 -22.27 22.28
C GLU A 412 19.83 -20.82 22.18
N ALA A 413 18.52 -20.57 22.08
CA ALA A 413 17.95 -19.23 22.09
C ALA A 413 18.27 -18.49 23.39
N GLU A 414 18.11 -19.16 24.54
CA GLU A 414 18.42 -18.63 25.87
C GLU A 414 19.89 -18.22 25.99
N ILE A 415 20.82 -19.04 25.47
CA ILE A 415 22.25 -18.69 25.43
C ILE A 415 22.47 -17.42 24.61
N ARG A 416 21.88 -17.33 23.40
CA ARG A 416 22.06 -16.14 22.54
C ARG A 416 21.45 -14.89 23.15
N TYR A 417 20.26 -14.96 23.73
CA TYR A 417 19.68 -13.81 24.41
C TYR A 417 20.49 -13.34 25.61
N ARG A 418 21.06 -14.26 26.41
CA ARG A 418 21.96 -13.87 27.51
C ARG A 418 23.23 -13.17 27.00
N GLN A 419 23.84 -13.69 25.94
CA GLN A 419 24.98 -13.04 25.28
C GLN A 419 24.65 -11.63 24.78
N ALA A 420 23.50 -11.47 24.12
CA ALA A 420 23.04 -10.15 23.66
C ALA A 420 22.72 -9.20 24.83
N MET A 421 22.10 -9.71 25.91
CA MET A 421 21.82 -8.95 27.13
C MET A 421 23.11 -8.42 27.80
N GLU A 422 24.20 -9.19 27.81
CA GLU A 422 25.48 -8.77 28.39
C GLU A 422 26.07 -7.52 27.71
N THR A 423 25.68 -7.27 26.46
CA THR A 423 26.09 -6.06 25.71
C THR A 423 25.27 -4.82 26.07
N GLY A 424 24.21 -4.97 26.88
CA GLY A 424 23.30 -3.91 27.28
C GLY A 424 22.11 -3.70 26.33
N LEU A 425 21.87 -4.62 25.38
CA LEU A 425 20.74 -4.55 24.44
C LEU A 425 19.41 -4.80 25.17
N PRO A 426 18.53 -3.78 25.32
CA PRO A 426 17.29 -3.92 26.07
C PRO A 426 16.30 -4.91 25.44
N GLU A 427 16.27 -5.00 24.12
CA GLU A 427 15.42 -5.92 23.35
C GLU A 427 15.75 -7.38 23.66
N ALA A 428 17.02 -7.69 23.92
CA ALA A 428 17.43 -9.03 24.33
C ALA A 428 16.96 -9.39 25.76
N MET A 429 16.86 -8.40 26.66
CA MET A 429 16.27 -8.63 27.99
C MET A 429 14.79 -8.95 27.86
N HIS A 430 14.08 -8.21 27.01
CA HIS A 430 12.67 -8.44 26.73
C HIS A 430 12.43 -9.82 26.11
N SER A 431 13.11 -10.18 25.02
CA SER A 431 12.90 -11.50 24.40
C SER A 431 13.36 -12.66 25.27
N LEU A 432 14.35 -12.47 26.15
CA LEU A 432 14.67 -13.46 27.17
C LEU A 432 13.53 -13.59 28.19
N ALA A 433 12.93 -12.48 28.62
CA ALA A 433 11.79 -12.49 29.54
C ALA A 433 10.59 -13.23 28.95
N ASP A 434 10.26 -12.99 27.68
CA ASP A 434 9.22 -13.72 26.96
C ASP A 434 9.52 -15.23 26.97
N LEU A 435 10.75 -15.63 26.64
CA LEU A 435 11.18 -17.03 26.68
C LEU A 435 11.08 -17.65 28.08
N MET A 436 11.39 -16.90 29.13
CA MET A 436 11.29 -17.36 30.52
C MET A 436 9.82 -17.51 30.94
N ALA A 437 8.95 -16.59 30.53
CA ALA A 437 7.51 -16.68 30.79
C ALA A 437 6.90 -17.92 30.11
N ASP A 438 7.25 -18.16 28.84
CA ASP A 438 6.79 -19.33 28.07
C ASP A 438 7.30 -20.67 28.62
N THR A 439 8.34 -20.64 29.45
CA THR A 439 8.94 -21.82 30.09
C THR A 439 8.62 -21.92 31.60
N ASP A 440 7.55 -21.26 32.04
CA ASP A 440 7.04 -21.23 33.42
C ASP A 440 8.07 -20.71 34.46
N ARG A 441 9.04 -19.88 34.05
CA ARG A 441 10.05 -19.24 34.91
C ARG A 441 9.66 -17.79 35.20
N THR A 442 8.47 -17.59 35.74
CA THR A 442 7.82 -16.27 35.93
C THR A 442 8.67 -15.30 36.75
N ASP A 443 9.31 -15.74 37.84
CA ASP A 443 10.15 -14.86 38.68
C ASP A 443 11.34 -14.27 37.91
N GLU A 444 11.95 -15.07 37.02
CA GLU A 444 13.07 -14.62 36.19
C GLU A 444 12.59 -13.71 35.06
N ALA A 445 11.45 -14.07 34.44
CA ALA A 445 10.80 -13.23 33.44
C ALA A 445 10.49 -11.83 34.01
N GLU A 446 9.91 -11.77 35.21
CA GLU A 446 9.55 -10.52 35.89
C GLU A 446 10.77 -9.63 36.12
N ALA A 447 11.85 -10.21 36.63
CA ALA A 447 13.11 -9.50 36.85
C ALA A 447 13.71 -8.97 35.54
N LEU A 448 13.61 -9.73 34.44
CA LEU A 448 14.12 -9.34 33.14
C LEU A 448 13.27 -8.25 32.48
N TYR A 449 11.94 -8.33 32.54
CA TYR A 449 11.06 -7.28 32.06
C TYR A 449 11.34 -5.96 32.77
N ARG A 450 11.45 -5.97 34.12
CA ARG A 450 11.77 -4.74 34.87
C ARG A 450 13.08 -4.12 34.44
N ARG A 451 14.12 -4.93 34.22
CA ARG A 451 15.41 -4.44 33.71
C ARG A 451 15.31 -3.87 32.30
N ALA A 452 14.53 -4.50 31.41
CA ALA A 452 14.29 -3.99 30.06
C ALA A 452 13.58 -2.63 30.10
N ILE A 453 12.57 -2.49 30.96
CA ILE A 453 11.82 -1.26 31.23
C ILE A 453 12.76 -0.16 31.77
N GLU A 454 13.61 -0.47 32.75
CA GLU A 454 14.62 0.47 33.28
C GLU A 454 15.62 0.91 32.22
N ALA A 455 15.97 0.02 31.29
CA ALA A 455 16.85 0.30 30.16
C ALA A 455 16.17 1.06 29.00
N GLY A 456 14.88 1.41 29.15
CA GLY A 456 14.13 2.23 28.18
C GLY A 456 13.33 1.43 27.14
N HIS A 457 13.30 0.10 27.22
CA HIS A 457 12.49 -0.73 26.34
C HIS A 457 11.04 -0.78 26.82
N ALA A 458 10.26 0.20 26.39
CA ALA A 458 8.89 0.36 26.84
C ALA A 458 7.93 -0.81 26.50
N PRO A 459 8.07 -1.55 25.38
CA PRO A 459 7.21 -2.71 25.11
C PRO A 459 7.22 -3.77 26.22
N ALA A 460 8.32 -3.90 26.97
CA ALA A 460 8.39 -4.82 28.11
C ALA A 460 7.40 -4.47 29.24
N ALA A 461 6.93 -3.23 29.34
CA ALA A 461 5.92 -2.84 30.33
C ALA A 461 4.57 -3.50 30.05
N TYR A 462 4.19 -3.61 28.77
CA TYR A 462 2.94 -4.27 28.37
C TYR A 462 2.97 -5.77 28.71
N ASN A 463 4.04 -6.47 28.32
CA ASN A 463 4.16 -7.90 28.60
C ASN A 463 4.27 -8.20 30.10
N LEU A 464 4.96 -7.34 30.87
CA LEU A 464 4.98 -7.45 32.33
C LEU A 464 3.57 -7.27 32.92
N ALA A 465 2.81 -6.27 32.46
CA ALA A 465 1.46 -6.00 32.96
C ALA A 465 0.50 -7.17 32.70
N ILE A 466 0.65 -7.88 31.57
CA ILE A 466 -0.14 -9.08 31.26
C ILE A 466 0.26 -10.26 32.15
N MET A 467 1.56 -10.38 32.48
CA MET A 467 2.08 -11.51 33.25
C MET A 467 1.79 -11.38 34.75
N LEU A 468 1.71 -10.16 35.28
CA LEU A 468 1.50 -9.93 36.71
C LEU A 468 0.08 -10.34 37.15
N ASP A 469 -0.01 -10.75 38.41
CA ASP A 469 -1.26 -11.14 39.07
C ASP A 469 -2.23 -9.94 39.16
N ASP A 470 -3.52 -10.20 38.88
CA ASP A 470 -4.60 -9.21 38.93
C ASP A 470 -4.75 -8.53 40.32
N SER A 471 -4.19 -9.11 41.39
CA SER A 471 -4.15 -8.49 42.73
C SER A 471 -3.18 -7.31 42.86
N LEU A 472 -2.28 -7.10 41.89
CA LEU A 472 -1.30 -6.00 41.85
C LEU A 472 -1.80 -4.81 41.00
N THR A 473 -3.08 -4.44 41.14
CA THR A 473 -3.75 -3.52 40.22
C THR A 473 -3.05 -2.16 40.05
N ASP A 474 -2.54 -1.56 41.13
CA ASP A 474 -1.80 -0.29 41.09
C ASP A 474 -0.52 -0.37 40.24
N GLU A 475 0.25 -1.47 40.34
CA GLU A 475 1.47 -1.65 39.54
C GLU A 475 1.13 -1.93 38.08
N VAL A 476 0.14 -2.79 37.85
CA VAL A 476 -0.35 -3.15 36.50
C VAL A 476 -0.87 -1.91 35.77
N GLU A 477 -1.60 -1.01 36.46
CA GLU A 477 -2.05 0.26 35.87
C GLU A 477 -0.87 1.14 35.44
N VAL A 478 0.15 1.31 36.28
CA VAL A 478 1.34 2.10 35.95
C VAL A 478 2.04 1.53 34.72
N LEU A 479 2.14 0.21 34.62
CA LEU A 479 2.76 -0.47 33.48
C LEU A 479 1.96 -0.27 32.19
N TYR A 480 0.64 -0.43 32.22
CA TYR A 480 -0.19 -0.17 31.03
C TYR A 480 -0.13 1.30 30.59
N ARG A 481 -0.19 2.26 31.53
CA ARG A 481 -0.05 3.69 31.19
C ARG A 481 1.30 3.97 30.52
N ARG A 482 2.38 3.36 31.03
CA ARG A 482 3.72 3.48 30.42
C ARG A 482 3.79 2.85 29.03
N ALA A 483 3.13 1.72 28.80
CA ALA A 483 3.05 1.11 27.48
C ALA A 483 2.28 2.00 26.49
N MET A 484 1.18 2.63 26.93
CA MET A 484 0.44 3.60 26.12
C MET A 484 1.26 4.84 25.77
N GLU A 485 2.04 5.38 26.72
CA GLU A 485 2.96 6.51 26.45
C GLU A 485 4.01 6.17 25.38
N ALA A 486 4.34 4.89 25.23
CA ALA A 486 5.23 4.38 24.20
C ALA A 486 4.53 3.98 22.89
N GLY A 487 3.22 4.22 22.77
CA GLY A 487 2.46 3.96 21.55
C GLY A 487 1.90 2.54 21.43
N ILE A 488 1.94 1.72 22.49
CA ILE A 488 1.30 0.39 22.50
C ILE A 488 -0.21 0.58 22.73
N THR A 489 -0.98 0.53 21.65
CA THR A 489 -2.43 0.82 21.66
C THR A 489 -3.25 -0.23 22.41
N GLU A 490 -2.80 -1.47 22.40
CA GLU A 490 -3.43 -2.64 23.03
C GLU A 490 -3.46 -2.51 24.56
N ALA A 491 -2.56 -1.70 25.13
CA ALA A 491 -2.53 -1.41 26.55
C ALA A 491 -3.78 -0.64 27.01
N ALA A 492 -4.40 0.17 26.14
CA ALA A 492 -5.60 0.94 26.47
C ALA A 492 -6.79 0.02 26.77
N TYR A 493 -7.00 -1.00 25.95
CA TYR A 493 -8.06 -1.99 26.15
C TYR A 493 -7.88 -2.77 27.46
N ASN A 494 -6.67 -3.29 27.71
CA ASN A 494 -6.40 -4.07 28.92
C ASN A 494 -6.52 -3.22 30.19
N LEU A 495 -6.06 -1.96 30.15
CA LEU A 495 -6.25 -1.03 31.25
C LEU A 495 -7.73 -0.70 31.46
N ALA A 496 -8.50 -0.49 30.39
CA ALA A 496 -9.94 -0.26 30.50
C ALA A 496 -10.65 -1.43 31.21
N ARG A 497 -10.29 -2.68 30.87
CA ARG A 497 -10.81 -3.89 31.51
C ARG A 497 -10.48 -3.93 33.00
N LEU A 498 -9.24 -3.60 33.37
CA LEU A 498 -8.81 -3.50 34.77
C LEU A 498 -9.64 -2.45 35.52
N LEU A 499 -9.78 -1.25 34.96
CA LEU A 499 -10.54 -0.16 35.58
C LEU A 499 -12.04 -0.45 35.67
N THR A 500 -12.62 -1.19 34.73
CA THR A 500 -14.00 -1.68 34.84
C THR A 500 -14.16 -2.58 36.06
N HIS A 501 -13.23 -3.51 36.31
CA HIS A 501 -13.26 -4.40 37.47
C HIS A 501 -13.11 -3.62 38.79
N GLU A 502 -12.31 -2.55 38.81
CA GLU A 502 -12.17 -1.64 39.96
C GLU A 502 -13.37 -0.69 40.15
N GLY A 503 -14.33 -0.66 39.22
CA GLY A 503 -15.48 0.24 39.25
C GLY A 503 -15.16 1.69 38.84
N ARG A 504 -14.00 1.95 38.24
CA ARG A 504 -13.58 3.26 37.70
C ARG A 504 -14.13 3.49 36.30
N ILE A 505 -15.45 3.44 36.18
CA ILE A 505 -16.20 3.38 34.93
C ILE A 505 -15.89 4.53 33.96
N GLY A 506 -15.78 5.77 34.45
CA GLY A 506 -15.53 6.93 33.57
C GLY A 506 -14.15 6.92 32.90
N GLU A 507 -13.12 6.45 33.62
CA GLU A 507 -11.78 6.28 33.06
C GLU A 507 -11.75 5.09 32.09
N ALA A 508 -12.36 3.96 32.47
CA ALA A 508 -12.49 2.78 31.62
C ALA A 508 -13.17 3.12 30.28
N GLU A 509 -14.28 3.86 30.30
CA GLU A 509 -14.99 4.30 29.09
C GLU A 509 -14.10 5.15 28.17
N THR A 510 -13.29 6.04 28.73
CA THR A 510 -12.36 6.87 27.94
C THR A 510 -11.32 5.99 27.23
N LEU A 511 -10.76 5.02 27.94
CA LEU A 511 -9.75 4.11 27.40
C LEU A 511 -10.32 3.13 26.38
N TYR A 512 -11.53 2.60 26.59
CA TYR A 512 -12.19 1.78 25.58
C TYR A 512 -12.42 2.56 24.29
N ARG A 513 -12.85 3.83 24.37
CA ARG A 513 -13.01 4.66 23.15
C ARG A 513 -11.68 4.87 22.42
N GLN A 514 -10.59 5.11 23.15
CA GLN A 514 -9.26 5.20 22.55
C GLN A 514 -8.85 3.90 21.85
N ALA A 515 -9.12 2.74 22.47
CA ALA A 515 -8.85 1.44 21.85
C ALA A 515 -9.69 1.21 20.59
N ILE A 516 -10.97 1.59 20.61
CA ILE A 516 -11.86 1.52 19.43
C ILE A 516 -11.35 2.42 18.29
N GLU A 517 -10.91 3.64 18.60
CA GLU A 517 -10.31 4.55 17.61
C GLU A 517 -9.00 3.97 17.02
N ALA A 518 -8.27 3.16 17.78
CA ALA A 518 -7.10 2.41 17.32
C ALA A 518 -7.44 1.12 16.56
N GLY A 519 -8.72 0.76 16.42
CA GLY A 519 -9.19 -0.40 15.67
C GLY A 519 -9.44 -1.66 16.50
N ASP A 520 -9.40 -1.58 17.84
CA ASP A 520 -9.72 -2.70 18.72
C ASP A 520 -11.25 -2.95 18.74
N SER A 521 -11.65 -4.08 18.16
CA SER A 521 -13.06 -4.46 18.05
C SER A 521 -13.60 -5.11 19.33
N GLU A 522 -12.76 -5.74 20.14
CA GLU A 522 -13.12 -6.29 21.45
C GLU A 522 -13.44 -5.17 22.45
N ALA A 523 -12.74 -4.04 22.33
CA ALA A 523 -13.02 -2.83 23.08
C ALA A 523 -14.46 -2.32 22.84
N ALA A 524 -14.97 -2.40 21.61
CA ALA A 524 -16.35 -2.02 21.30
C ALA A 524 -17.36 -2.91 22.02
N TYR A 525 -17.15 -4.22 21.99
CA TYR A 525 -18.01 -5.19 22.69
C TYR A 525 -18.02 -4.99 24.21
N ASN A 526 -16.85 -4.82 24.83
CA ASN A 526 -16.75 -4.64 26.28
C ASN A 526 -17.29 -3.29 26.74
N LEU A 527 -17.08 -2.22 25.96
CA LEU A 527 -17.71 -0.93 26.24
C LEU A 527 -19.23 -1.01 26.09
N ALA A 528 -19.75 -1.73 25.10
CA ALA A 528 -21.19 -1.94 24.95
C ALA A 528 -21.80 -2.66 26.17
N GLY A 529 -21.10 -3.67 26.70
CA GLY A 529 -21.50 -4.34 27.95
C GLY A 529 -21.51 -3.39 29.14
N LEU A 530 -20.47 -2.58 29.29
CA LEU A 530 -20.37 -1.57 30.34
C LEU A 530 -21.51 -0.54 30.26
N LEU A 531 -21.78 -0.01 29.06
CA LEU A 531 -22.84 0.96 28.83
C LEU A 531 -24.24 0.36 29.02
N THR A 532 -24.41 -0.92 28.72
CA THR A 532 -25.65 -1.65 29.01
C THR A 532 -25.91 -1.69 30.51
N HIS A 533 -24.89 -2.00 31.31
CA HIS A 533 -25.00 -2.01 32.78
C HIS A 533 -25.32 -0.63 33.37
N GLU A 534 -24.78 0.44 32.77
CA GLU A 534 -25.08 1.83 33.13
C GLU A 534 -26.43 2.34 32.58
N GLY A 535 -27.19 1.51 31.84
CA GLY A 535 -28.49 1.85 31.27
C GLY A 535 -28.42 2.76 30.03
N ARG A 536 -27.23 2.97 29.45
CA ARG A 536 -27.00 3.74 28.21
C ARG A 536 -27.17 2.87 26.98
N THR A 537 -28.34 2.26 26.86
CA THR A 537 -28.64 1.20 25.88
C THR A 537 -28.54 1.65 24.41
N GLY A 538 -28.83 2.92 24.11
CA GLY A 538 -28.71 3.45 22.74
C GLY A 538 -27.26 3.51 22.23
N GLU A 539 -26.31 3.89 23.10
CA GLU A 539 -24.88 3.87 22.75
C GLU A 539 -24.35 2.44 22.70
N ALA A 540 -24.78 1.59 23.64
CA ALA A 540 -24.41 0.17 23.65
C ALA A 540 -24.83 -0.56 22.37
N GLU A 541 -26.03 -0.28 21.84
CA GLU A 541 -26.48 -0.88 20.58
C GLU A 541 -25.56 -0.55 19.40
N ILE A 542 -25.12 0.71 19.28
CA ILE A 542 -24.21 1.13 18.20
C ILE A 542 -22.91 0.32 18.28
N LEU A 543 -22.34 0.22 19.48
CA LEU A 543 -21.08 -0.49 19.70
C LEU A 543 -21.21 -2.00 19.51
N TYR A 544 -22.31 -2.62 19.93
CA TYR A 544 -22.54 -4.03 19.63
C TYR A 544 -22.68 -4.28 18.13
N ARG A 545 -23.35 -3.40 17.37
CA ARG A 545 -23.43 -3.53 15.91
C ARG A 545 -22.05 -3.44 15.26
N GLN A 546 -21.21 -2.50 15.71
CA GLN A 546 -19.82 -2.41 15.27
C GLN A 546 -19.03 -3.69 15.58
N ALA A 547 -19.19 -4.26 16.79
CA ALA A 547 -18.55 -5.51 17.15
C ALA A 547 -19.03 -6.72 16.31
N ILE A 548 -20.31 -6.73 15.90
CA ILE A 548 -20.87 -7.75 14.99
C ILE A 548 -20.28 -7.63 13.58
N GLU A 549 -20.09 -6.41 13.08
CA GLU A 549 -19.43 -6.18 11.77
C GLU A 549 -17.98 -6.67 11.76
N ALA A 550 -17.34 -6.72 12.93
CA ALA A 550 -16.00 -7.25 13.13
C ALA A 550 -15.98 -8.74 13.55
N ASP A 551 -17.12 -9.44 13.49
CA ASP A 551 -17.27 -10.86 13.87
C ASP A 551 -16.82 -11.19 15.32
N VAL A 552 -16.93 -10.22 16.24
CA VAL A 552 -16.62 -10.44 17.66
C VAL A 552 -17.58 -11.47 18.27
N PRO A 553 -17.07 -12.52 18.95
CA PRO A 553 -17.91 -13.54 19.59
C PRO A 553 -18.92 -12.95 20.57
N PHE A 554 -20.10 -13.58 20.68
CA PHE A 554 -21.19 -13.20 21.60
C PHE A 554 -21.81 -11.81 21.40
N ALA A 555 -21.30 -10.95 20.52
CA ALA A 555 -21.88 -9.63 20.25
C ALA A 555 -23.32 -9.71 19.74
N VAL A 556 -23.61 -10.67 18.85
CA VAL A 556 -24.98 -10.94 18.35
C VAL A 556 -25.92 -11.33 19.49
N GLN A 557 -25.47 -12.20 20.39
CA GLN A 557 -26.26 -12.65 21.55
C GLN A 557 -26.58 -11.47 22.47
N ASN A 558 -25.57 -10.69 22.84
CA ASN A 558 -25.75 -9.60 23.80
C ASN A 558 -26.59 -8.45 23.22
N LEU A 559 -26.44 -8.14 21.93
CA LEU A 559 -27.34 -7.19 21.27
C LEU A 559 -28.77 -7.71 21.22
N GLY A 560 -28.97 -8.98 20.90
CA GLY A 560 -30.31 -9.58 20.88
C GLY A 560 -30.97 -9.52 22.26
N LEU A 561 -30.23 -9.83 23.33
CA LEU A 561 -30.71 -9.68 24.71
C LEU A 561 -31.05 -8.22 25.06
N LEU A 562 -30.20 -7.27 24.67
CA LEU A 562 -30.44 -5.84 24.85
C LEU A 562 -31.74 -5.39 24.16
N LEU A 563 -31.97 -5.85 22.92
CA LEU A 563 -33.16 -5.53 22.13
C LEU A 563 -34.43 -6.13 22.76
N VAL A 564 -34.37 -7.39 23.22
CA VAL A 564 -35.49 -8.03 23.93
C VAL A 564 -35.82 -7.28 25.22
N GLY A 565 -34.81 -6.93 26.03
CA GLY A 565 -34.98 -6.14 27.24
C GLY A 565 -35.58 -4.74 26.99
N ALA A 566 -35.33 -4.17 25.81
CA ALA A 566 -35.92 -2.91 25.35
C ALA A 566 -37.33 -3.07 24.72
N GLY A 567 -37.89 -4.28 24.66
CA GLY A 567 -39.19 -4.57 24.05
C GLY A 567 -39.18 -4.61 22.53
N ARG A 568 -38.01 -4.74 21.90
CA ARG A 568 -37.80 -4.77 20.43
C ARG A 568 -37.54 -6.19 19.94
N ALA A 569 -38.41 -7.12 20.30
CA ALA A 569 -38.26 -8.55 20.00
C ALA A 569 -38.16 -8.85 18.49
N ASP A 570 -38.96 -8.17 17.66
CA ASP A 570 -38.94 -8.33 16.19
C ASP A 570 -37.55 -8.02 15.59
N GLU A 571 -36.87 -7.00 16.14
CA GLU A 571 -35.53 -6.62 15.69
C GLU A 571 -34.47 -7.63 16.15
N ALA A 572 -34.60 -8.17 17.37
CA ALA A 572 -33.75 -9.25 17.85
C ALA A 572 -33.89 -10.52 17.00
N GLU A 573 -35.13 -10.85 16.61
CA GLU A 573 -35.42 -11.98 15.73
C GLU A 573 -34.79 -11.82 14.35
N ALA A 574 -34.93 -10.63 13.75
CA ALA A 574 -34.31 -10.29 12.48
C ALA A 574 -32.77 -10.39 12.56
N LEU A 575 -32.18 -9.88 13.64
CA LEU A 575 -30.75 -9.95 13.91
C LEU A 575 -30.26 -11.40 13.98
N TYR A 576 -30.91 -12.26 14.77
CA TYR A 576 -30.50 -13.66 14.88
C TYR A 576 -30.62 -14.41 13.55
N ARG A 577 -31.71 -14.20 12.79
CA ARG A 577 -31.84 -14.82 11.46
C ARG A 577 -30.76 -14.37 10.48
N GLN A 578 -30.40 -13.09 10.51
CA GLN A 578 -29.31 -12.57 9.68
C GLN A 578 -27.97 -13.21 10.07
N ALA A 579 -27.68 -13.32 11.37
CA ALA A 579 -26.46 -13.97 11.86
C ALA A 579 -26.37 -15.44 11.42
N ILE A 580 -27.47 -16.19 11.51
CA ILE A 580 -27.54 -17.58 11.03
C ILE A 580 -27.30 -17.66 9.52
N ALA A 581 -27.90 -16.77 8.73
CA ALA A 581 -27.70 -16.72 7.28
C ALA A 581 -26.24 -16.44 6.89
N ASN A 582 -25.50 -15.73 7.75
CA ASN A 582 -24.08 -15.44 7.60
C ASN A 582 -23.17 -16.54 8.17
N GLY A 583 -23.72 -17.66 8.64
CA GLY A 583 -22.95 -18.82 9.12
C GLY A 583 -22.71 -18.84 10.63
N ASN A 584 -23.23 -17.87 11.40
CA ASN A 584 -23.19 -17.91 12.85
C ASN A 584 -24.36 -18.74 13.40
N ASP A 585 -24.20 -20.07 13.35
CA ASP A 585 -25.24 -21.01 13.80
C ASP A 585 -25.48 -20.94 15.31
N SER A 586 -24.53 -20.43 16.11
CA SER A 586 -24.71 -20.23 17.56
C SER A 586 -25.87 -19.28 17.90
N ALA A 587 -26.23 -18.37 16.98
CA ALA A 587 -27.38 -17.48 17.14
C ALA A 587 -28.73 -18.20 17.07
N SER A 588 -28.79 -19.42 16.50
CA SER A 588 -30.02 -20.18 16.36
C SER A 588 -30.61 -20.63 17.70
N PHE A 589 -29.78 -20.91 18.71
CA PHE A 589 -30.26 -21.26 20.04
C PHE A 589 -30.99 -20.09 20.71
N ASN A 590 -30.42 -18.88 20.62
CA ASN A 590 -31.04 -17.66 21.15
C ASN A 590 -32.32 -17.29 20.38
N LEU A 591 -32.37 -17.55 19.06
CA LEU A 591 -33.59 -17.43 18.28
C LEU A 591 -34.68 -18.39 18.76
N ALA A 592 -34.35 -19.65 19.06
CA ALA A 592 -35.31 -20.62 19.56
C ALA A 592 -35.90 -20.22 20.92
N VAL A 593 -35.07 -19.70 21.83
CA VAL A 593 -35.53 -19.15 23.11
C VAL A 593 -36.49 -17.98 22.89
N LEU A 594 -36.16 -17.06 21.97
CA LEU A 594 -37.03 -15.92 21.64
C LEU A 594 -38.38 -16.37 21.06
N LEU A 595 -38.36 -17.33 20.14
CA LEU A 595 -39.57 -17.90 19.51
C LEU A 595 -40.45 -18.63 20.54
N ALA A 596 -39.83 -19.33 21.50
CA ALA A 596 -40.55 -19.97 22.59
C ALA A 596 -41.30 -18.93 23.45
N GLN A 597 -40.64 -17.81 23.79
CA GLN A 597 -41.24 -16.72 24.56
C GLN A 597 -42.39 -16.03 23.80
N ASP A 598 -42.31 -15.95 22.47
CA ASP A 598 -43.37 -15.42 21.60
C ASP A 598 -44.52 -16.42 21.35
N GLY A 599 -44.42 -17.64 21.88
CA GLY A 599 -45.43 -18.70 21.72
C GLY A 599 -45.37 -19.41 20.37
N ARG A 600 -44.32 -19.22 19.58
CA ARG A 600 -44.07 -19.91 18.30
C ARG A 600 -43.42 -21.27 18.53
N THR A 601 -44.15 -22.13 19.26
CA THR A 601 -43.68 -23.40 19.81
C THR A 601 -43.09 -24.34 18.75
N GLU A 602 -43.74 -24.50 17.59
CA GLU A 602 -43.30 -25.47 16.57
C GLU A 602 -41.94 -25.12 15.96
N GLU A 603 -41.67 -23.82 15.76
CA GLU A 603 -40.39 -23.35 15.23
C GLU A 603 -39.27 -23.48 16.29
N ALA A 604 -39.54 -23.08 17.53
CA ALA A 604 -38.61 -23.24 18.65
C ALA A 604 -38.25 -24.72 18.88
N GLU A 605 -39.25 -25.60 18.89
CA GLU A 605 -39.11 -27.05 19.05
C GLU A 605 -38.22 -27.65 17.96
N THR A 606 -38.40 -27.23 16.71
CA THR A 606 -37.57 -27.70 15.58
C THR A 606 -36.11 -27.36 15.78
N ILE A 607 -35.81 -26.13 16.21
CA ILE A 607 -34.44 -25.68 16.43
C ILE A 607 -33.82 -26.39 17.63
N PHE A 608 -34.53 -26.46 18.78
CA PHE A 608 -34.00 -27.14 19.95
C PHE A 608 -33.75 -28.63 19.72
N ARG A 609 -34.61 -29.32 18.95
CA ARG A 609 -34.34 -30.72 18.60
C ARG A 609 -33.06 -30.90 17.80
N ARG A 610 -32.78 -30.00 16.85
CA ARG A 610 -31.52 -30.03 16.10
C ARG A 610 -30.32 -29.89 17.03
N HIS A 611 -30.34 -28.92 17.95
CA HIS A 611 -29.27 -28.75 18.95
C HIS A 611 -29.12 -29.96 19.88
N LEU A 612 -30.23 -30.60 20.25
CA LEU A 612 -30.21 -31.83 21.04
C LEU A 612 -29.60 -33.01 20.25
N GLU A 613 -29.90 -33.14 18.96
CA GLU A 613 -29.27 -34.12 18.06
C GLU A 613 -27.76 -33.88 17.94
N ASP A 614 -27.32 -32.61 17.99
CA ASP A 614 -25.92 -32.21 18.03
C ASP A 614 -25.27 -32.41 19.43
N GLY A 615 -26.04 -32.86 20.41
CA GLY A 615 -25.56 -33.25 21.74
C GLY A 615 -25.55 -32.12 22.78
N ASP A 616 -26.23 -30.99 22.54
CA ASP A 616 -26.35 -29.91 23.54
C ASP A 616 -27.40 -30.27 24.61
N PRO A 617 -26.99 -30.54 25.86
CA PRO A 617 -27.93 -30.91 26.92
C PRO A 617 -28.79 -29.73 27.39
N ALA A 618 -28.39 -28.48 27.13
CA ALA A 618 -29.21 -27.30 27.40
C ALA A 618 -30.44 -27.26 26.48
N ALA A 619 -30.37 -27.85 25.28
CA ALA A 619 -31.49 -27.94 24.37
C ALA A 619 -32.60 -28.86 24.90
N ALA A 620 -32.25 -30.00 25.52
CA ALA A 620 -33.21 -30.87 26.22
C ALA A 620 -33.92 -30.13 27.36
N ASN A 621 -33.19 -29.38 28.19
CA ASN A 621 -33.81 -28.57 29.24
C ASN A 621 -34.78 -27.51 28.67
N ASN A 622 -34.42 -26.85 27.56
CA ASN A 622 -35.29 -25.85 26.93
C ASN A 622 -36.50 -26.46 26.21
N LEU A 623 -36.40 -27.67 25.64
CA LEU A 623 -37.55 -28.45 25.20
C LEU A 623 -38.47 -28.79 26.38
N GLY A 624 -37.88 -29.15 27.52
CA GLY A 624 -38.60 -29.33 28.78
C GLY A 624 -39.44 -28.12 29.16
N ASN A 625 -38.81 -26.94 29.19
CA ASN A 625 -39.48 -25.65 29.46
C ASN A 625 -40.60 -25.38 28.46
N LEU A 626 -40.33 -25.54 27.16
CA LEU A 626 -41.30 -25.31 26.10
C LEU A 626 -42.54 -26.20 26.21
N PHE A 627 -42.37 -27.47 26.58
CA PHE A 627 -43.49 -28.39 26.80
C PHE A 627 -44.22 -28.13 28.12
N ALA A 628 -43.51 -27.68 29.16
CA ALA A 628 -44.15 -27.28 30.42
C ALA A 628 -45.07 -26.08 30.18
N ASP A 629 -44.60 -25.04 29.50
CA ASP A 629 -45.35 -23.82 29.20
C ASP A 629 -46.59 -24.09 28.31
N THR A 630 -46.57 -25.16 27.52
CA THR A 630 -47.70 -25.60 26.68
C THR A 630 -48.59 -26.66 27.33
N GLY A 631 -48.35 -27.01 28.60
CA GLY A 631 -49.14 -27.98 29.37
C GLY A 631 -48.91 -29.44 29.01
N ARG A 632 -47.87 -29.75 28.23
CA ARG A 632 -47.46 -31.12 27.84
C ARG A 632 -46.51 -31.71 28.89
N HIS A 633 -46.98 -31.80 30.14
CA HIS A 633 -46.15 -32.12 31.30
C HIS A 633 -45.39 -33.46 31.19
N ALA A 634 -45.96 -34.50 30.57
CA ALA A 634 -45.29 -35.79 30.41
C ALA A 634 -44.04 -35.71 29.51
N GLU A 635 -44.10 -34.87 28.48
CA GLU A 635 -42.97 -34.65 27.58
C GLU A 635 -41.93 -33.74 28.22
N ALA A 636 -42.39 -32.69 28.91
CA ALA A 636 -41.53 -31.82 29.69
C ALA A 636 -40.68 -32.61 30.70
N GLU A 637 -41.34 -33.50 31.45
CA GLU A 637 -40.68 -34.40 32.40
C GLU A 637 -39.65 -35.32 31.72
N SER A 638 -39.96 -35.86 30.54
CA SER A 638 -39.03 -36.70 29.77
C SER A 638 -37.76 -35.93 29.40
N PHE A 639 -37.92 -34.73 28.85
CA PHE A 639 -36.79 -33.92 28.39
C PHE A 639 -35.95 -33.36 29.55
N TYR A 640 -36.54 -33.02 30.69
CA TYR A 640 -35.74 -32.66 31.87
C TYR A 640 -34.91 -33.83 32.40
N ARG A 641 -35.44 -35.06 32.38
CA ARG A 641 -34.66 -36.24 32.77
C ARG A 641 -33.54 -36.52 31.78
N GLU A 642 -33.80 -36.40 30.48
CA GLU A 642 -32.77 -36.52 29.44
C GLU A 642 -31.66 -35.49 29.64
N ALA A 643 -31.99 -34.22 29.92
CA ALA A 643 -31.01 -33.19 30.22
C ALA A 643 -30.14 -33.55 31.44
N LEU A 644 -30.73 -34.13 32.50
CA LEU A 644 -29.99 -34.60 33.67
C LEU A 644 -29.09 -35.80 33.38
N GLU A 645 -29.56 -36.75 32.57
CA GLU A 645 -28.77 -37.90 32.11
C GLU A 645 -27.55 -37.46 31.30
N MET A 646 -27.69 -36.39 30.51
CA MET A 646 -26.59 -35.76 29.78
C MET A 646 -25.73 -34.83 30.65
N GLY A 647 -26.02 -34.71 31.95
CA GLY A 647 -25.20 -33.97 32.92
C GLY A 647 -25.57 -32.50 33.12
N TYR A 648 -26.67 -32.00 32.55
CA TYR A 648 -27.15 -30.64 32.78
C TYR A 648 -27.92 -30.52 34.10
N SER A 649 -27.19 -30.25 35.18
CA SER A 649 -27.72 -30.18 36.55
C SER A 649 -28.83 -29.14 36.73
N GLY A 650 -28.85 -28.08 35.91
CA GLY A 650 -29.86 -27.03 35.94
C GLY A 650 -31.30 -27.53 35.69
N ALA A 651 -31.47 -28.68 35.02
CA ALA A 651 -32.79 -29.25 34.76
C ALA A 651 -33.48 -29.82 36.02
N ALA A 652 -32.74 -30.11 37.09
CA ALA A 652 -33.30 -30.68 38.32
C ALA A 652 -34.30 -29.73 39.00
N GLY A 653 -34.01 -28.42 38.99
CA GLY A 653 -34.91 -27.40 39.53
C GLY A 653 -36.22 -27.32 38.74
N ASN A 654 -36.13 -27.29 37.40
CA ASN A 654 -37.30 -27.22 36.53
C ASN A 654 -38.17 -28.48 36.63
N LEU A 655 -37.54 -29.66 36.73
CA LEU A 655 -38.25 -30.92 36.95
C LEU A 655 -38.98 -30.94 38.30
N ALA A 656 -38.34 -30.45 39.37
CA ALA A 656 -38.97 -30.38 40.69
C ALA A 656 -40.23 -29.49 40.66
N LEU A 657 -40.15 -28.32 40.02
CA LEU A 657 -41.28 -27.40 39.86
C LEU A 657 -42.44 -28.06 39.09
N LEU A 658 -42.13 -28.74 37.99
CA LEU A 658 -43.12 -29.45 37.18
C LEU A 658 -43.80 -30.59 37.98
N LEU A 659 -43.02 -31.35 38.76
CA LEU A 659 -43.54 -32.44 39.61
C LEU A 659 -44.48 -31.91 40.70
N ASP A 660 -44.15 -30.77 41.32
CA ASP A 660 -45.04 -30.11 42.28
C ASP A 660 -46.35 -29.67 41.64
N GLU A 661 -46.31 -29.10 40.43
CA GLU A 661 -47.49 -28.68 39.68
C GLU A 661 -48.41 -29.88 39.36
N MET A 662 -47.82 -31.05 39.11
CA MET A 662 -48.54 -32.31 38.94
C MET A 662 -48.97 -32.99 40.27
N GLY A 663 -48.66 -32.40 41.43
CA GLY A 663 -49.00 -32.93 42.75
C GLY A 663 -48.10 -34.06 43.26
N ARG A 664 -46.93 -34.28 42.65
CA ARG A 664 -45.94 -35.32 43.00
C ARG A 664 -44.86 -34.77 43.93
N HIS A 665 -45.28 -34.26 45.08
CA HIS A 665 -44.42 -33.52 46.01
C HIS A 665 -43.25 -34.33 46.59
N GLU A 666 -43.42 -35.63 46.84
CA GLU A 666 -42.34 -36.49 47.36
C GLU A 666 -41.20 -36.64 46.34
N GLU A 667 -41.54 -36.84 45.06
CA GLU A 667 -40.53 -36.91 43.98
C GLU A 667 -39.90 -35.53 43.71
N ALA A 668 -40.69 -34.45 43.82
CA ALA A 668 -40.18 -33.09 43.66
C ALA A 668 -39.09 -32.75 44.71
N GLU A 669 -39.22 -33.24 45.95
CA GLU A 669 -38.21 -33.02 46.99
C GLU A 669 -36.86 -33.67 46.65
N GLU A 670 -36.84 -34.83 46.00
CA GLU A 670 -35.59 -35.49 45.59
C GLU A 670 -34.81 -34.61 44.60
N PHE A 671 -35.48 -34.09 43.57
CA PHE A 671 -34.86 -33.23 42.57
C PHE A 671 -34.54 -31.83 43.10
N ARG A 672 -35.32 -31.28 44.05
CA ARG A 672 -34.98 -30.04 44.75
C ARG A 672 -33.67 -30.19 45.53
N ASN A 673 -33.50 -31.30 46.25
CA ASN A 673 -32.26 -31.59 46.96
C ASN A 673 -31.08 -31.75 46.00
N GLN A 674 -31.29 -32.42 44.86
CA GLN A 674 -30.28 -32.57 43.81
C GLN A 674 -29.86 -31.21 43.20
N ALA A 675 -30.82 -30.30 42.95
CA ALA A 675 -30.54 -28.95 42.47
C ALA A 675 -29.68 -28.15 43.48
N ILE A 676 -30.00 -28.24 44.77
CA ILE A 676 -29.26 -27.55 45.84
C ILE A 676 -27.84 -28.10 45.99
N THR A 677 -27.65 -29.42 45.94
CA THR A 677 -26.31 -30.03 46.04
C THR A 677 -25.41 -29.73 44.84
N ASN A 678 -26.01 -29.42 43.69
CA ASN A 678 -25.29 -29.11 42.45
C ASN A 678 -25.16 -27.60 42.19
N THR A 679 -25.66 -26.75 43.09
CA THR A 679 -25.40 -25.30 43.06
C THR A 679 -24.13 -25.06 43.87
N PRO A 680 -23.03 -24.54 43.28
CA PRO A 680 -21.86 -24.17 44.09
C PRO A 680 -22.29 -23.14 45.16
N PRO A 681 -21.72 -23.17 46.37
CA PRO A 681 -22.02 -22.15 47.38
C PRO A 681 -21.71 -20.78 46.79
N ALA A 682 -22.56 -19.79 47.06
CA ALA A 682 -22.35 -18.41 46.60
C ALA A 682 -21.00 -17.91 47.12
N GLU A 683 -20.05 -17.67 46.20
CA GLU A 683 -18.84 -16.86 46.41
C GLU A 683 -19.13 -15.39 46.18
#